data_AF-A0A2M4CPA7-F1
#
_entry.id   AF-A0A2M4CPA7-F1
#
_cell.length_a   1.000
_cell.length_b   1.000
_cell.length_c   1.000
_cell.angle_alpha   90.00
_cell.angle_beta   90.00
_cell.angle_gamma   90.00
#
_symmetry.space_group_name_H-M   'P 1'
#
loop_
_entity.id
_entity.type
_entity.pdbx_description
1 polymer ?
#
loop_
_entity_poly.entity_id
_entity_poly.type
_entity_poly.pdbx_seq_one_letter_code
_entity_poly.pdbx_strand_id
1 'polypeptide(L)'
;RQNQQQQVEQTATVTTTLEDSWFWDPENNVSSTSSSSKKDDNESPSSGTELTTIPLEAPASESEIIERLRRQLNETVQQLKKQQLENALLNEQLGQVSSENRELNENIEELDRQHEVVLENLVIGKRELQEKCAALEAQAKQRADELEAQLAEMKGRFERLEQSYTQSCQENVKLQTETEKLTTELERIVCENVEAVAALDGQLSTMRREQTELNESYSTLLKENEELRLKVVEEPFETVAKVAEDEEVILLRATIDDLTQRLEDASNERDNLQKLTAELDRSDHIGRLEREIGELQNELRSVIIDNSVQLEAKEKEYDEKVAVMRQENQTLRESIITIENREAGDERDPRLDELVRKLFDLELTQVDELEERLQTLKDADTKRLALEKKLIDSSKEINFLKAENSRIQHDKDTLNADLMQYEKECSSLMKNNDHLIAEIENLKCNKLETINENAEDSIVVLEKQLEDSHKINRSLEEEYREINCKLEEALEEKEELLTKVALLESNQNEQKLHSRELEQALSVARAEKDSFERQLENARLSESHRTEELNAELESVRAQLTTINEDHAALVHKLQQLQQSSTDNLHTWESRLEAMQGELKAKEIELEQARVSTVSSQHSDTELEEVRSRLQSELTTAQEQYQMELEKQKQTIDSLAQQKADLVQLVTTKHNESVQYHAEIQRLNQLLNEHNEQASRPCSECVSLREKVQDYERLSDQIQFLREKSDILTTNLMTEQTNQRVALQEKQELLEQKNSLQRDLDRLRQHLMEIEDAHTQETVELQQRYDETRCKLASLEEEVKKSTNALTSASIRANQQAETLQTQYQLLLQQRDELNAKLSSADDRDQKNQASLTNLQCALEQFQMNRERDIELATVNIRKDLERARSREEQLRGDVKLLQQQLNDAKNGLLAAARISDQLEISQVTVASLKTELAKRDEKYAALEHRLQETEASQADKVEKMLVKNLVIGYVVAPNASDKQQIMKLISTVLTMDQGECIKVGLNRNQGGGSGWLNSILGHSSGPDGSSGACIVHTSQMGVCSIDLIMF
;
A
#
# COMPACT_ATOMS: atom_id res chain seq x y z
N ARG A 1 53.27 -12.39 12.16
CA ARG A 1 54.42 -11.54 12.58
C ARG A 1 54.27 -11.26 14.07
N GLN A 2 55.36 -11.13 14.83
CA GLN A 2 55.32 -10.83 16.27
C GLN A 2 55.19 -9.31 16.50
N ASN A 3 54.53 -8.88 17.59
CA ASN A 3 55.18 -8.23 18.73
C ASN A 3 54.20 -7.78 19.84
N GLN A 4 54.64 -7.99 21.10
CA GLN A 4 54.58 -7.09 22.28
C GLN A 4 53.29 -6.28 22.55
N GLN A 5 52.56 -6.37 23.68
CA GLN A 5 52.83 -6.73 25.10
C GLN A 5 53.46 -5.60 25.96
N GLN A 6 52.91 -5.40 27.18
CA GLN A 6 53.19 -4.33 28.19
C GLN A 6 52.58 -2.96 27.83
N GLN A 7 52.06 -2.11 28.75
CA GLN A 7 51.98 -2.06 30.23
C GLN A 7 50.50 -1.74 30.67
N VAL A 8 49.98 -2.11 31.86
CA VAL A 8 50.05 -1.40 33.17
C VAL A 8 49.63 0.09 33.03
N GLU A 9 48.64 0.64 33.76
CA GLU A 9 48.46 0.60 35.22
C GLU A 9 46.98 0.66 35.71
N GLN A 10 46.81 0.72 37.04
CA GLN A 10 45.59 0.47 37.82
C GLN A 10 44.64 1.67 37.96
N THR A 11 43.33 1.41 37.93
CA THR A 11 42.36 2.02 38.88
C THR A 11 41.28 0.99 39.21
N ALA A 12 40.87 0.91 40.47
CA ALA A 12 39.86 -0.04 40.94
C ALA A 12 38.56 0.68 41.33
N THR A 13 37.42 0.04 41.06
CA THR A 13 36.37 -0.29 42.04
C THR A 13 35.29 -1.14 41.36
N VAL A 14 35.13 -2.39 41.77
CA VAL A 14 33.94 -3.22 41.48
C VAL A 14 33.44 -3.75 42.81
N THR A 15 32.20 -3.43 43.17
CA THR A 15 31.55 -3.86 44.42
C THR A 15 30.59 -5.01 44.15
N THR A 16 31.13 -6.23 44.08
CA THR A 16 30.37 -7.48 44.05
C THR A 16 30.91 -8.40 45.14
N THR A 17 30.41 -8.25 46.35
CA THR A 17 30.74 -9.11 47.50
C THR A 17 29.77 -10.27 47.57
N LEU A 18 30.23 -11.48 47.24
CA LEU A 18 29.81 -12.77 47.83
C LEU A 18 30.49 -13.92 47.08
N GLU A 19 31.50 -14.53 47.69
CA GLU A 19 31.63 -16.00 47.89
C GLU A 19 32.92 -16.36 48.64
N ASP A 20 33.04 -17.62 49.04
CA ASP A 20 34.21 -18.33 49.58
C ASP A 20 34.91 -17.81 50.85
N SER A 21 34.25 -18.10 51.97
CA SER A 21 34.83 -18.93 53.04
C SER A 21 33.67 -19.76 53.63
N TRP A 22 33.80 -21.04 54.02
CA TRP A 22 34.95 -21.76 54.56
C TRP A 22 35.19 -23.12 53.86
N PHE A 23 36.46 -23.56 53.80
CA PHE A 23 36.84 -24.93 53.45
C PHE A 23 37.95 -25.42 54.37
N TRP A 24 37.65 -26.35 55.29
CA TRP A 24 38.65 -27.15 56.03
C TRP A 24 38.06 -28.50 56.42
N ASP A 25 38.81 -29.55 56.10
CA ASP A 25 38.56 -30.98 56.28
C ASP A 25 39.96 -31.66 56.35
N PRO A 26 40.11 -32.94 56.75
CA PRO A 26 39.83 -33.50 58.07
C PRO A 26 41.09 -34.08 58.74
N GLU A 27 41.07 -34.32 60.06
CA GLU A 27 42.02 -35.25 60.69
C GLU A 27 41.42 -36.12 61.83
N ASN A 28 41.70 -37.42 61.72
CA ASN A 28 41.85 -38.48 62.74
C ASN A 28 40.84 -38.60 63.93
N ASN A 29 40.08 -39.68 64.12
CA ASN A 29 40.36 -41.15 64.08
C ASN A 29 41.07 -41.74 65.33
N VAL A 30 40.33 -41.98 66.42
CA VAL A 30 40.50 -43.07 67.42
C VAL A 30 39.17 -43.21 68.20
N SER A 31 38.45 -44.34 68.18
CA SER A 31 38.69 -45.65 68.82
C SER A 31 38.30 -45.75 70.31
N SER A 32 37.40 -46.71 70.63
CA SER A 32 37.33 -47.47 71.90
C SER A 32 36.81 -46.72 73.16
N THR A 33 36.24 -47.33 74.22
CA THR A 33 35.75 -48.71 74.52
C THR A 33 34.91 -48.68 75.82
N SER A 34 34.08 -49.73 76.04
CA SER A 34 33.70 -50.31 77.36
C SER A 34 33.03 -49.41 78.43
N SER A 35 31.80 -49.69 78.87
CA SER A 35 31.39 -50.78 79.80
C SER A 35 31.86 -50.64 81.27
N SER A 36 30.94 -50.96 82.19
CA SER A 36 31.18 -51.65 83.48
C SER A 36 31.30 -50.84 84.80
N SER A 37 30.18 -50.83 85.54
CA SER A 37 30.08 -51.39 86.92
C SER A 37 30.44 -50.56 88.16
N LYS A 38 29.65 -50.86 89.22
CA LYS A 38 29.83 -50.69 90.68
C LYS A 38 29.53 -49.36 91.37
N LYS A 39 29.29 -49.34 92.70
CA LYS A 39 28.62 -50.30 93.65
C LYS A 39 28.76 -49.75 95.09
N ASP A 40 27.63 -49.59 95.76
CA ASP A 40 27.40 -49.56 97.22
C ASP A 40 28.18 -48.59 98.14
N ASP A 41 27.68 -48.60 99.37
CA ASP A 41 28.20 -48.13 100.66
C ASP A 41 28.21 -46.60 100.93
N ASN A 42 27.41 -46.03 101.86
CA ASN A 42 26.93 -46.41 103.22
C ASN A 42 27.84 -45.89 104.34
N GLU A 43 27.40 -44.81 105.02
CA GLU A 43 27.56 -44.67 106.47
C GLU A 43 26.56 -43.64 107.04
N SER A 44 26.42 -43.56 108.37
CA SER A 44 25.45 -42.70 109.06
C SER A 44 26.14 -41.84 110.15
N PRO A 45 25.51 -41.31 111.24
CA PRO A 45 25.78 -39.93 111.61
C PRO A 45 26.72 -39.75 112.82
N SER A 46 27.56 -38.72 112.77
CA SER A 46 28.32 -38.25 113.95
C SER A 46 27.42 -37.42 114.87
N SER A 47 27.07 -37.97 116.04
CA SER A 47 26.37 -37.24 117.10
C SER A 47 27.33 -36.29 117.86
N GLY A 48 26.83 -35.10 118.20
CA GLY A 48 27.53 -34.11 119.05
C GLY A 48 26.72 -33.80 120.31
N THR A 49 27.08 -34.41 121.43
CA THR A 49 26.42 -34.21 122.73
C THR A 49 27.17 -33.24 123.64
N GLU A 50 26.49 -32.16 124.04
CA GLU A 50 26.79 -31.41 125.27
C GLU A 50 25.50 -31.35 126.10
N LEU A 51 25.33 -32.20 127.12
CA LEU A 51 25.77 -32.00 128.52
C LEU A 51 25.24 -30.73 129.20
N THR A 52 24.06 -30.89 129.81
CA THR A 52 23.78 -30.55 131.22
C THR A 52 24.45 -29.31 131.85
N THR A 53 23.65 -28.26 132.07
CA THR A 53 23.70 -27.50 133.33
C THR A 53 22.29 -27.37 133.91
N ILE A 54 22.06 -27.95 135.09
CA ILE A 54 20.80 -27.83 135.84
C ILE A 54 21.02 -26.86 137.01
N PRO A 55 20.33 -25.72 137.07
CA PRO A 55 20.18 -24.95 138.30
C PRO A 55 19.21 -25.69 139.25
N LEU A 56 19.68 -26.02 140.46
CA LEU A 56 18.88 -26.74 141.46
C LEU A 56 18.07 -25.79 142.36
N GLU A 57 16.87 -25.42 141.91
CA GLU A 57 15.71 -25.12 142.76
C GLU A 57 14.42 -25.26 141.89
N ALA A 58 13.24 -25.56 142.41
CA ALA A 58 12.79 -25.85 143.79
C ALA A 58 11.82 -27.07 143.74
N PRO A 59 11.24 -27.59 144.86
CA PRO A 59 10.37 -28.78 144.80
C PRO A 59 8.98 -28.47 144.21
N ALA A 60 8.91 -28.38 142.88
CA ALA A 60 7.68 -28.52 142.13
C ALA A 60 7.13 -29.95 142.30
N SER A 61 5.81 -30.09 142.41
CA SER A 61 5.18 -31.40 142.56
C SER A 61 5.35 -32.27 141.30
N GLU A 62 5.25 -33.60 141.45
CA GLU A 62 5.33 -34.54 140.30
C GLU A 62 4.34 -34.18 139.18
N SER A 63 3.20 -33.58 139.51
CA SER A 63 2.21 -33.09 138.55
C SER A 63 2.79 -32.05 137.57
N GLU A 64 3.57 -31.08 138.06
CA GLU A 64 4.14 -30.03 137.20
C GLU A 64 5.25 -30.57 136.28
N ILE A 65 5.99 -31.59 136.74
CA ILE A 65 7.01 -32.27 135.94
C ILE A 65 6.34 -33.07 134.83
N ILE A 66 5.30 -33.85 135.16
CA ILE A 66 4.49 -34.60 134.19
C ILE A 66 3.82 -33.66 133.18
N GLU A 67 3.31 -32.51 133.62
CA GLU A 67 2.64 -31.54 132.75
C GLU A 67 3.64 -30.81 131.82
N ARG A 68 4.84 -30.44 132.30
CA ARG A 68 5.92 -29.92 131.44
C ARG A 68 6.37 -30.95 130.40
N LEU A 69 6.57 -32.21 130.80
CA LEU A 69 6.93 -33.29 129.87
C LEU A 69 5.83 -33.55 128.83
N ARG A 70 4.54 -33.51 129.23
CA ARG A 70 3.41 -33.58 128.30
C ARG A 70 3.37 -32.37 127.35
N ARG A 71 3.70 -31.16 127.82
CA ARG A 71 3.76 -29.96 126.97
C ARG A 71 4.89 -30.07 125.95
N GLN A 72 6.09 -30.48 126.36
CA GLN A 72 7.23 -30.72 125.48
C GLN A 72 6.97 -31.86 124.48
N LEU A 73 6.28 -32.93 124.89
CA LEU A 73 5.84 -33.99 123.99
C LEU A 73 4.83 -33.48 122.95
N ASN A 74 3.87 -32.64 123.35
CA ASN A 74 2.93 -32.03 122.41
C ASN A 74 3.61 -31.03 121.46
N GLU A 75 4.55 -30.22 121.96
CA GLU A 75 5.34 -29.29 121.15
C GLU A 75 6.21 -30.02 120.11
N THR A 76 6.90 -31.08 120.51
CA THR A 76 7.70 -31.91 119.59
C THR A 76 6.82 -32.68 118.59
N VAL A 77 5.65 -33.20 119.01
CA VAL A 77 4.67 -33.80 118.08
C VAL A 77 4.10 -32.78 117.10
N GLN A 78 3.87 -31.52 117.51
CA GLN A 78 3.44 -30.46 116.60
C GLN A 78 4.55 -30.05 115.62
N GLN A 79 5.80 -29.94 116.08
CA GLN A 79 6.95 -29.70 115.21
C GLN A 79 7.17 -30.83 114.20
N LEU A 80 7.06 -32.08 114.63
CA LEU A 80 7.22 -33.25 113.76
C LEU A 80 6.08 -33.32 112.73
N LYS A 81 4.84 -33.00 113.09
CA LYS A 81 3.73 -32.84 112.14
C LYS A 81 3.96 -31.69 111.14
N LYS A 82 4.52 -30.56 111.60
CA LYS A 82 4.88 -29.44 110.72
C LYS A 82 5.96 -29.86 109.72
N GLN A 83 7.01 -30.53 110.17
CA GLN A 83 8.06 -31.08 109.30
C GLN A 83 7.54 -32.15 108.33
N GLN A 84 6.59 -33.01 108.75
CA GLN A 84 5.93 -33.96 107.84
C GLN A 84 5.14 -33.24 106.73
N LEU A 85 4.46 -32.14 107.06
CA LEU A 85 3.68 -31.36 106.09
C LEU A 85 4.58 -30.51 105.17
N GLU A 86 5.67 -29.95 105.70
CA GLU A 86 6.71 -29.27 104.91
C GLU A 86 7.43 -30.23 103.96
N ASN A 87 7.77 -31.45 104.40
CA ASN A 87 8.34 -32.49 103.54
C ASN A 87 7.34 -33.01 102.50
N ALA A 88 6.05 -33.10 102.82
CA ALA A 88 5.01 -33.47 101.85
C ALA A 88 4.89 -32.41 100.74
N LEU A 89 4.85 -31.13 101.11
CA LEU A 89 4.75 -30.01 100.18
C LEU A 89 6.04 -29.85 99.33
N LEU A 90 7.22 -30.08 99.91
CA LEU A 90 8.48 -30.14 99.16
C LEU A 90 8.53 -31.32 98.18
N ASN A 91 7.99 -32.48 98.54
CA ASN A 91 7.87 -33.62 97.61
C ASN A 91 6.85 -33.36 96.48
N GLU A 92 5.76 -32.63 96.77
CA GLU A 92 4.80 -32.19 95.76
C GLU A 92 5.42 -31.19 94.78
N GLN A 93 6.16 -30.21 95.29
CA GLN A 93 6.95 -29.26 94.46
C GLN A 93 8.04 -29.96 93.66
N LEU A 94 8.75 -30.93 94.24
CA LEU A 94 9.75 -31.73 93.52
C LEU A 94 9.09 -32.58 92.41
N GLY A 95 7.88 -33.08 92.66
CA GLY A 95 7.05 -33.74 91.65
C GLY A 95 6.68 -32.80 90.49
N GLN A 96 6.17 -31.61 90.81
CA GLN A 96 5.80 -30.58 89.83
C GLN A 96 6.99 -30.16 88.96
N VAL A 97 8.13 -29.84 89.58
CA VAL A 97 9.38 -29.50 88.87
C VAL A 97 9.89 -30.69 88.05
N SER A 98 9.68 -31.93 88.50
CA SER A 98 10.05 -33.13 87.72
C SER A 98 9.11 -33.40 86.54
N SER A 99 7.83 -33.02 86.60
CA SER A 99 6.94 -33.03 85.42
C SER A 99 7.26 -31.89 84.46
N GLU A 100 7.50 -30.67 84.96
CA GLU A 100 7.88 -29.52 84.13
C GLU A 100 9.19 -29.77 83.37
N ASN A 101 10.22 -30.33 84.01
CA ASN A 101 11.47 -30.70 83.31
C ASN A 101 11.26 -31.85 82.30
N ARG A 102 10.31 -32.75 82.54
CA ARG A 102 9.97 -33.81 81.57
C ARG A 102 9.26 -33.23 80.35
N GLU A 103 8.23 -32.41 80.57
CA GLU A 103 7.50 -31.73 79.50
C GLU A 103 8.43 -30.81 78.69
N LEU A 104 9.37 -30.10 79.34
CA LEU A 104 10.37 -29.29 78.63
C LEU A 104 11.31 -30.15 77.77
N ASN A 105 11.77 -31.31 78.24
CA ASN A 105 12.57 -32.22 77.41
C ASN A 105 11.75 -32.79 76.24
N GLU A 106 10.52 -33.25 76.48
CA GLU A 106 9.64 -33.78 75.42
C GLU A 106 9.31 -32.71 74.36
N ASN A 107 9.17 -31.43 74.76
CA ASN A 107 9.04 -30.31 73.82
C ASN A 107 10.33 -29.99 73.06
N ILE A 108 11.52 -30.17 73.67
CA ILE A 108 12.81 -29.97 72.98
C ILE A 108 13.06 -31.08 71.95
N GLU A 109 12.81 -32.33 72.31
CA GLU A 109 12.95 -33.48 71.39
C GLU A 109 12.02 -33.34 70.16
N GLU A 110 10.79 -32.84 70.35
CA GLU A 110 9.87 -32.53 69.26
C GLU A 110 10.32 -31.31 68.43
N LEU A 111 10.89 -30.28 69.05
CA LEU A 111 11.42 -29.10 68.33
C LEU A 111 12.62 -29.47 67.44
N ASP A 112 13.54 -30.30 67.94
CA ASP A 112 14.68 -30.80 67.16
C ASP A 112 14.20 -31.73 66.03
N ARG A 113 13.18 -32.55 66.27
CA ARG A 113 12.53 -33.35 65.22
C ARG A 113 11.91 -32.49 64.11
N GLN A 114 11.27 -31.38 64.47
CA GLN A 114 10.73 -30.41 63.51
C GLN A 114 11.85 -29.71 62.73
N HIS A 115 12.96 -29.35 63.37
CA HIS A 115 14.14 -28.81 62.68
C HIS A 115 14.76 -29.81 61.69
N GLU A 116 14.87 -31.10 62.05
CA GLU A 116 15.40 -32.14 61.17
C GLU A 116 14.55 -32.29 59.89
N VAL A 117 13.23 -32.32 60.03
CA VAL A 117 12.28 -32.35 58.89
C VAL A 117 12.37 -31.08 58.03
N VAL A 118 12.55 -29.90 58.63
CA VAL A 118 12.75 -28.65 57.87
C VAL A 118 14.07 -28.67 57.09
N LEU A 119 15.15 -29.20 57.68
CA LEU A 119 16.44 -29.34 57.01
C LEU A 119 16.39 -30.35 55.85
N GLU A 120 15.71 -31.49 56.03
CA GLU A 120 15.52 -32.48 54.95
C GLU A 120 14.74 -31.88 53.77
N ASN A 121 13.63 -31.19 54.05
CA ASN A 121 12.84 -30.48 53.02
C ASN A 121 13.67 -29.40 52.29
N LEU A 122 14.52 -28.65 53.01
CA LEU A 122 15.42 -27.66 52.39
C LEU A 122 16.50 -28.32 51.51
N VAL A 123 17.01 -29.49 51.89
CA VAL A 123 17.98 -30.26 51.07
C VAL A 123 17.31 -30.83 49.81
N ILE A 124 16.07 -31.32 49.91
CA ILE A 124 15.27 -31.77 48.77
C ILE A 124 15.00 -30.59 47.82
N GLY A 125 14.46 -29.49 48.33
CA GLY A 125 14.19 -28.28 47.53
C GLY A 125 15.44 -27.70 46.87
N LYS A 126 16.59 -27.74 47.55
CA LYS A 126 17.88 -27.36 46.95
C LYS A 126 18.26 -28.29 45.78
N ARG A 127 18.10 -29.60 45.92
CA ARG A 127 18.39 -30.57 44.86
C ARG A 127 17.49 -30.35 43.64
N GLU A 128 16.19 -30.21 43.85
CA GLU A 128 15.24 -29.88 42.78
C GLU A 128 15.59 -28.59 42.06
N LEU A 129 16.00 -27.53 42.78
CA LEU A 129 16.41 -26.28 42.16
C LEU A 129 17.69 -26.43 41.35
N GLN A 130 18.67 -27.22 41.81
CA GLN A 130 19.88 -27.53 41.04
C GLN A 130 19.56 -28.33 39.76
N GLU A 131 18.65 -29.29 39.83
CA GLU A 131 18.19 -30.06 38.66
C GLU A 131 17.41 -29.17 37.66
N LYS A 132 16.53 -28.29 38.15
CA LYS A 132 15.81 -27.29 37.34
C LYS A 132 16.77 -26.30 36.68
N CYS A 133 17.81 -25.82 37.37
CA CYS A 133 18.85 -24.98 36.78
C CYS A 133 19.65 -25.73 35.69
N ALA A 134 20.08 -26.96 35.94
CA ALA A 134 20.81 -27.76 34.95
C ALA A 134 19.97 -28.06 33.70
N ALA A 135 18.67 -28.30 33.86
CA ALA A 135 17.74 -28.47 32.73
C ALA A 135 17.59 -27.18 31.92
N LEU A 136 17.49 -26.02 32.58
CA LEU A 136 17.42 -24.71 31.91
C LEU A 136 18.72 -24.36 31.18
N GLU A 137 19.89 -24.67 31.74
CA GLU A 137 21.19 -24.52 31.06
C GLU A 137 21.28 -25.40 29.82
N ALA A 138 20.84 -26.66 29.90
CA ALA A 138 20.78 -27.57 28.76
C ALA A 138 19.84 -27.06 27.65
N GLN A 139 18.63 -26.60 28.02
CA GLN A 139 17.66 -26.06 27.06
C GLN A 139 18.14 -24.74 26.43
N ALA A 140 18.78 -23.86 27.20
CA ALA A 140 19.38 -22.63 26.69
C ALA A 140 20.51 -22.92 25.70
N LYS A 141 21.33 -23.95 25.97
CA LYS A 141 22.39 -24.39 25.06
C LYS A 141 21.83 -25.01 23.77
N GLN A 142 20.83 -25.89 23.86
CA GLN A 142 20.18 -26.47 22.69
C GLN A 142 19.60 -25.38 21.78
N ARG A 143 18.92 -24.37 22.35
CA ARG A 143 18.40 -23.22 21.59
C ARG A 143 19.51 -22.39 20.93
N ALA A 144 20.70 -22.28 21.54
CA ALA A 144 21.84 -21.63 20.92
C ALA A 144 22.37 -22.42 19.70
N ASP A 145 22.53 -23.73 19.85
CA ASP A 145 22.95 -24.63 18.77
C ASP A 145 21.93 -24.63 17.60
N GLU A 146 20.63 -24.60 17.89
CA GLU A 146 19.55 -24.46 16.91
C GLU A 146 19.59 -23.10 16.17
N LEU A 147 19.83 -22.00 16.87
CA LEU A 147 19.96 -20.66 16.26
C LEU A 147 21.22 -20.53 15.40
N GLU A 148 22.34 -21.14 15.78
CA GLU A 148 23.54 -21.20 14.92
C GLU A 148 23.27 -22.03 13.65
N ALA A 149 22.55 -23.14 13.74
CA ALA A 149 22.14 -23.94 12.58
C ALA A 149 21.22 -23.16 11.63
N GLN A 150 20.24 -22.42 12.14
CA GLN A 150 19.37 -21.54 11.34
C GLN A 150 20.17 -20.41 10.66
N LEU A 151 21.11 -19.79 11.37
CA LEU A 151 22.02 -18.78 10.80
C LEU A 151 22.92 -19.35 9.70
N ALA A 152 23.37 -20.59 9.83
CA ALA A 152 24.12 -21.28 8.79
C ALA A 152 23.26 -21.57 7.55
N GLU A 153 22.02 -22.05 7.73
CA GLU A 153 21.11 -22.30 6.60
C GLU A 153 20.74 -21.01 5.87
N MET A 154 20.43 -19.92 6.60
CA MET A 154 20.10 -18.62 6.02
C MET A 154 21.25 -18.02 5.22
N LYS A 155 22.51 -18.15 5.68
CA LYS A 155 23.69 -17.80 4.88
C LYS A 155 23.77 -18.64 3.61
N GLY A 156 23.60 -19.95 3.72
CA GLY A 156 23.57 -20.86 2.57
C GLY A 156 22.38 -20.63 1.62
N ARG A 157 21.27 -20.01 2.05
CA ARG A 157 20.21 -19.50 1.17
C ARG A 157 20.63 -18.21 0.47
N PHE A 158 21.24 -17.28 1.19
CA PHE A 158 21.71 -16.00 0.66
C PHE A 158 22.78 -16.19 -0.44
N GLU A 159 23.79 -17.03 -0.21
CA GLU A 159 24.83 -17.36 -1.20
C GLU A 159 24.25 -17.96 -2.50
N ARG A 160 23.21 -18.80 -2.39
CA ARG A 160 22.48 -19.34 -3.55
C ARG A 160 21.68 -18.26 -4.29
N LEU A 161 21.14 -17.28 -3.56
CA LEU A 161 20.38 -16.18 -4.15
C LEU A 161 21.30 -15.16 -4.85
N GLU A 162 22.49 -14.88 -4.31
CA GLU A 162 23.55 -14.13 -5.00
C GLU A 162 24.03 -14.84 -6.28
N GLN A 163 24.19 -16.16 -6.23
CA GLN A 163 24.54 -16.96 -7.43
C GLN A 163 23.44 -16.92 -8.50
N SER A 164 22.16 -16.98 -8.10
CA SER A 164 21.02 -16.83 -9.00
C SER A 164 20.95 -15.42 -9.61
N TYR A 165 21.11 -14.38 -8.79
CA TYR A 165 21.11 -12.98 -9.22
C TYR A 165 22.25 -12.71 -10.21
N THR A 166 23.48 -13.15 -9.90
CA THR A 166 24.63 -12.96 -10.79
C THR A 166 24.53 -13.74 -12.11
N GLN A 167 23.85 -14.88 -12.13
CA GLN A 167 23.48 -15.58 -13.37
C GLN A 167 22.45 -14.78 -14.19
N SER A 168 21.39 -14.29 -13.56
CA SER A 168 20.38 -13.45 -14.21
C SER A 168 20.98 -12.15 -14.79
N CYS A 169 21.92 -11.51 -14.09
CA CYS A 169 22.67 -10.37 -14.63
C CYS A 169 23.48 -10.74 -15.89
N GLN A 170 24.14 -11.91 -15.90
CA GLN A 170 24.87 -12.39 -17.09
C GLN A 170 23.94 -12.73 -18.26
N GLU A 171 22.71 -13.18 -18.00
CA GLU A 171 21.71 -13.44 -19.04
C GLU A 171 21.12 -12.14 -19.60
N ASN A 172 20.81 -11.16 -18.75
CA ASN A 172 20.39 -9.83 -19.18
C ASN A 172 21.46 -9.13 -20.04
N VAL A 173 22.75 -9.25 -19.68
CA VAL A 173 23.85 -8.72 -20.52
C VAL A 173 23.94 -9.43 -21.87
N LYS A 174 23.75 -10.76 -21.94
CA LYS A 174 23.68 -11.48 -23.23
C LYS A 174 22.54 -10.95 -24.09
N LEU A 175 21.32 -10.88 -23.53
CA LEU A 175 20.13 -10.37 -24.21
C LEU A 175 20.32 -8.92 -24.69
N GLN A 176 20.93 -8.04 -23.89
CA GLN A 176 21.30 -6.69 -24.32
C GLN A 176 22.19 -6.73 -25.57
N THR A 177 23.29 -7.50 -25.56
CA THR A 177 24.14 -7.61 -26.76
C THR A 177 23.44 -8.28 -27.95
N GLU A 178 22.40 -9.07 -27.76
CA GLU A 178 21.58 -9.62 -28.86
C GLU A 178 20.61 -8.58 -29.40
N THR A 179 19.99 -7.76 -28.55
CA THR A 179 19.20 -6.61 -29.00
C THR A 179 20.05 -5.59 -29.75
N GLU A 180 21.28 -5.30 -29.33
CA GLU A 180 22.21 -4.40 -30.04
C GLU A 180 22.58 -4.93 -31.44
N LYS A 181 22.70 -6.25 -31.62
CA LYS A 181 22.91 -6.87 -32.94
C LYS A 181 21.66 -6.78 -33.82
N LEU A 182 20.47 -6.90 -33.23
CA LEU A 182 19.22 -6.77 -33.94
C LEU A 182 18.90 -5.32 -34.32
N THR A 183 19.20 -4.33 -33.48
CA THR A 183 19.03 -2.91 -33.83
C THR A 183 20.01 -2.49 -34.92
N THR A 184 21.28 -2.88 -34.84
CA THR A 184 22.26 -2.56 -35.90
C THR A 184 21.96 -3.24 -37.24
N GLU A 185 21.38 -4.44 -37.23
CA GLU A 185 20.88 -5.09 -38.45
C GLU A 185 19.59 -4.44 -38.99
N LEU A 186 18.69 -3.96 -38.12
CA LEU A 186 17.53 -3.17 -38.53
C LEU A 186 17.93 -1.80 -39.10
N GLU A 187 18.91 -1.11 -38.51
CA GLU A 187 19.49 0.12 -39.05
C GLU A 187 20.07 -0.11 -40.46
N ARG A 188 20.82 -1.21 -40.65
CA ARG A 188 21.32 -1.63 -41.97
C ARG A 188 20.19 -1.79 -43.00
N ILE A 189 19.13 -2.51 -42.62
CA ILE A 189 17.95 -2.74 -43.49
C ILE A 189 17.20 -1.44 -43.76
N VAL A 190 17.10 -0.51 -42.80
CA VAL A 190 16.50 0.81 -43.01
C VAL A 190 17.32 1.64 -43.99
N CYS A 191 18.66 1.65 -43.88
CA CYS A 191 19.53 2.31 -44.87
C CYS A 191 19.33 1.74 -46.29
N GLU A 192 19.33 0.40 -46.44
CA GLU A 192 19.10 -0.24 -47.76
C GLU A 192 17.73 0.10 -48.35
N ASN A 193 16.68 0.19 -47.51
CA ASN A 193 15.35 0.63 -47.96
C ASN A 193 15.32 2.13 -48.35
N VAL A 194 16.02 3.00 -47.62
CA VAL A 194 16.12 4.43 -47.96
C VAL A 194 16.88 4.64 -49.28
N GLU A 195 17.95 3.89 -49.52
CA GLU A 195 18.67 3.90 -50.81
C GLU A 195 17.78 3.39 -51.96
N ALA A 196 17.00 2.33 -51.73
CA ALA A 196 16.04 1.82 -52.71
C ALA A 196 14.90 2.82 -53.02
N VAL A 197 14.36 3.50 -52.00
CA VAL A 197 13.35 4.56 -52.19
C VAL A 197 13.94 5.74 -52.96
N ALA A 198 15.15 6.20 -52.62
CA ALA A 198 15.81 7.28 -53.34
C ALA A 198 16.09 6.92 -54.82
N ALA A 199 16.41 5.66 -55.11
CA ALA A 199 16.55 5.17 -56.48
C ALA A 199 15.21 5.15 -57.25
N LEU A 200 14.10 4.77 -56.58
CA LEU A 200 12.75 4.79 -57.15
C LEU A 200 12.24 6.22 -57.39
N ASP A 201 12.45 7.15 -56.46
CA ASP A 201 12.14 8.57 -56.67
C ASP A 201 12.99 9.18 -57.80
N GLY A 202 14.25 8.75 -57.93
CA GLY A 202 15.09 9.03 -59.09
C GLY A 202 14.42 8.61 -60.40
N GLN A 203 13.95 7.36 -60.49
CA GLN A 203 13.24 6.84 -61.67
C GLN A 203 11.89 7.56 -61.92
N LEU A 204 11.13 7.88 -60.86
CA LEU A 204 9.90 8.66 -60.97
C LEU A 204 10.17 10.09 -61.45
N SER A 205 11.31 10.70 -61.06
CA SER A 205 11.71 12.02 -61.55
C SER A 205 12.05 12.00 -63.04
N THR A 206 12.73 10.96 -63.54
CA THR A 206 13.01 10.80 -64.98
C THR A 206 11.74 10.52 -65.77
N MET A 207 10.85 9.65 -65.27
CA MET A 207 9.54 9.39 -65.89
C MET A 207 8.66 10.64 -65.94
N ARG A 208 8.67 11.47 -64.89
CA ARG A 208 7.96 12.77 -64.87
C ARG A 208 8.55 13.75 -65.88
N ARG A 209 9.88 13.84 -65.99
CA ARG A 209 10.56 14.68 -67.00
C ARG A 209 10.19 14.25 -68.42
N GLU A 210 10.21 12.95 -68.70
CA GLU A 210 9.83 12.39 -70.00
C GLU A 210 8.33 12.60 -70.28
N GLN A 211 7.48 12.52 -69.26
CA GLN A 211 6.06 12.87 -69.37
C GLN A 211 5.84 14.37 -69.64
N THR A 212 6.64 15.27 -69.04
CA THR A 212 6.58 16.71 -69.36
C THR A 212 7.07 16.99 -70.78
N GLU A 213 8.16 16.37 -71.23
CA GLU A 213 8.66 16.52 -72.61
C GLU A 213 7.66 15.96 -73.65
N LEU A 214 6.99 14.84 -73.33
CA LEU A 214 5.87 14.32 -74.11
C LEU A 214 4.67 15.29 -74.11
N ASN A 215 4.27 15.81 -72.95
CA ASN A 215 3.16 16.78 -72.85
C ASN A 215 3.47 18.10 -73.56
N GLU A 216 4.72 18.57 -73.56
CA GLU A 216 5.15 19.73 -74.34
C GLU A 216 5.07 19.44 -75.85
N SER A 217 5.57 18.28 -76.30
CA SER A 217 5.44 17.86 -77.70
C SER A 217 3.98 17.70 -78.15
N TYR A 218 3.12 17.20 -77.26
CA TYR A 218 1.68 17.09 -77.46
C TYR A 218 1.00 18.47 -77.43
N SER A 219 1.47 19.40 -76.60
CA SER A 219 1.01 20.80 -76.60
C SER A 219 1.39 21.52 -77.88
N THR A 220 2.58 21.28 -78.44
CA THR A 220 2.95 21.83 -79.77
C THR A 220 2.10 21.22 -80.88
N LEU A 221 1.87 19.90 -80.88
CA LEU A 221 0.99 19.24 -81.86
C LEU A 221 -0.48 19.65 -81.70
N LEU A 222 -0.94 19.94 -80.47
CA LEU A 222 -2.25 20.53 -80.21
C LEU A 222 -2.33 21.96 -80.75
N LYS A 223 -1.33 22.81 -80.51
CA LYS A 223 -1.28 24.18 -81.06
C LYS A 223 -1.25 24.18 -82.58
N GLU A 224 -0.50 23.28 -83.22
CA GLU A 224 -0.57 23.08 -84.67
C GLU A 224 -1.96 22.62 -85.13
N ASN A 225 -2.62 21.72 -84.40
CA ASN A 225 -4.01 21.32 -84.68
C ASN A 225 -5.03 22.44 -84.41
N GLU A 226 -4.79 23.32 -83.45
CA GLU A 226 -5.64 24.47 -83.14
C GLU A 226 -5.42 25.61 -84.15
N GLU A 227 -4.20 25.86 -84.61
CA GLU A 227 -3.95 26.72 -85.78
C GLU A 227 -4.55 26.16 -87.08
N LEU A 228 -4.76 24.84 -87.18
CA LEU A 228 -5.50 24.21 -88.27
C LEU A 228 -7.03 24.25 -88.06
N ARG A 229 -7.53 24.22 -86.81
CA ARG A 229 -8.97 24.30 -86.48
C ARG A 229 -9.53 25.72 -86.45
N LEU A 230 -8.76 26.70 -85.96
CA LEU A 230 -9.12 28.13 -85.95
C LEU A 230 -9.19 28.74 -87.36
N LYS A 231 -8.81 27.98 -88.39
CA LYS A 231 -9.03 28.31 -89.81
C LYS A 231 -10.35 27.73 -90.38
N VAL A 232 -11.20 27.07 -89.56
CA VAL A 232 -12.29 26.20 -90.06
C VAL A 232 -13.69 26.48 -89.48
N VAL A 233 -13.87 26.98 -88.25
CA VAL A 233 -15.21 27.22 -87.66
C VAL A 233 -15.29 28.52 -86.85
N GLU A 234 -16.39 29.25 -87.02
CA GLU A 234 -16.78 30.50 -86.34
C GLU A 234 -17.94 30.26 -85.33
N GLU A 235 -18.14 31.23 -84.42
CA GLU A 235 -19.35 31.50 -83.59
C GLU A 235 -19.76 30.54 -82.43
N PRO A 236 -20.53 31.02 -81.41
CA PRO A 236 -20.64 30.39 -80.07
C PRO A 236 -22.08 30.14 -79.52
N PHE A 237 -22.23 29.43 -78.39
CA PHE A 237 -23.22 29.79 -77.34
C PHE A 237 -22.97 29.14 -75.94
N GLU A 238 -23.72 29.63 -74.94
CA GLU A 238 -23.66 29.33 -73.50
C GLU A 238 -24.63 28.21 -73.03
N THR A 239 -24.47 27.71 -71.79
CA THR A 239 -25.46 27.90 -70.68
C THR A 239 -25.00 27.25 -69.36
N VAL A 240 -25.63 27.65 -68.24
CA VAL A 240 -25.25 27.31 -66.85
C VAL A 240 -26.44 26.70 -66.08
N ALA A 241 -26.17 25.75 -65.18
CA ALA A 241 -27.10 25.37 -64.12
C ALA A 241 -26.37 24.97 -62.82
N LYS A 242 -26.80 25.54 -61.69
CA LYS A 242 -26.54 25.07 -60.31
C LYS A 242 -27.82 25.29 -59.50
N VAL A 243 -28.12 24.35 -58.60
CA VAL A 243 -29.11 24.49 -57.50
C VAL A 243 -28.45 23.88 -56.26
N ALA A 244 -28.70 24.46 -55.09
CA ALA A 244 -28.12 24.05 -53.82
C ALA A 244 -29.20 23.54 -52.84
N GLU A 245 -28.76 22.95 -51.72
CA GLU A 245 -29.59 22.31 -50.70
C GLU A 245 -29.92 23.25 -49.52
N ASP A 246 -31.04 23.00 -48.83
CA ASP A 246 -31.44 23.66 -47.58
C ASP A 246 -31.36 22.66 -46.40
N GLU A 247 -30.24 22.62 -45.68
CA GLU A 247 -30.03 21.65 -44.57
C GLU A 247 -30.65 22.08 -43.22
N GLU A 248 -30.85 23.39 -42.98
CA GLU A 248 -31.23 23.91 -41.64
C GLU A 248 -32.58 23.42 -41.11
N VAL A 249 -33.51 23.05 -41.98
CA VAL A 249 -34.89 22.64 -41.58
C VAL A 249 -34.91 21.28 -40.87
N ILE A 250 -33.93 20.42 -41.11
CA ILE A 250 -33.88 19.05 -40.55
C ILE A 250 -33.36 19.08 -39.10
N LEU A 251 -32.30 19.84 -38.84
CA LEU A 251 -31.64 19.92 -37.53
C LEU A 251 -32.57 20.46 -36.43
N LEU A 252 -33.31 21.54 -36.72
CA LEU A 252 -34.24 22.16 -35.77
C LEU A 252 -35.39 21.23 -35.34
N ARG A 253 -35.71 20.20 -36.13
CA ARG A 253 -36.76 19.25 -35.76
C ARG A 253 -36.29 18.25 -34.70
N ALA A 254 -35.12 17.65 -34.90
CA ALA A 254 -34.55 16.68 -33.98
C ALA A 254 -34.35 17.25 -32.56
N THR A 255 -33.97 18.53 -32.45
CA THR A 255 -33.79 19.20 -31.14
C THR A 255 -35.10 19.44 -30.38
N ILE A 256 -36.24 19.55 -31.06
CA ILE A 256 -37.55 19.72 -30.41
C ILE A 256 -38.06 18.37 -29.89
N ASP A 257 -37.85 17.30 -30.66
CA ASP A 257 -38.31 15.96 -30.29
C ASP A 257 -37.51 15.41 -29.08
N ASP A 258 -36.19 15.62 -29.01
CA ASP A 258 -35.33 15.27 -27.85
C ASP A 258 -35.68 16.06 -26.56
N LEU A 259 -35.98 17.36 -26.67
CA LEU A 259 -36.44 18.15 -25.52
C LEU A 259 -37.83 17.73 -25.03
N THR A 260 -38.67 17.17 -25.90
CA THR A 260 -39.99 16.65 -25.55
C THR A 260 -39.85 15.33 -24.78
N GLN A 261 -39.02 14.41 -25.28
CA GLN A 261 -38.68 13.13 -24.64
C GLN A 261 -38.27 13.32 -23.17
N ARG A 262 -37.30 14.21 -22.91
CA ARG A 262 -36.76 14.49 -21.57
C ARG A 262 -37.77 15.10 -20.60
N LEU A 263 -38.79 15.80 -21.10
CA LEU A 263 -39.86 16.36 -20.28
C LEU A 263 -40.83 15.28 -19.82
N GLU A 264 -41.11 14.29 -20.67
CA GLU A 264 -41.96 13.15 -20.36
C GLU A 264 -41.29 12.19 -19.37
N ASP A 265 -39.99 11.92 -19.53
CA ASP A 265 -39.18 11.17 -18.56
C ASP A 265 -39.20 11.82 -17.16
N ALA A 266 -38.97 13.14 -17.08
CA ALA A 266 -39.02 13.87 -15.80
C ALA A 266 -40.43 13.90 -15.17
N SER A 267 -41.50 13.87 -15.98
CA SER A 267 -42.87 13.71 -15.49
C SER A 267 -43.09 12.31 -14.90
N ASN A 268 -42.58 11.28 -15.56
CA ASN A 268 -42.67 9.90 -15.10
C ASN A 268 -41.89 9.68 -13.79
N GLU A 269 -40.71 10.27 -13.63
CA GLU A 269 -39.96 10.25 -12.37
C GLU A 269 -40.74 10.92 -11.23
N ARG A 270 -41.31 12.10 -11.46
CA ARG A 270 -42.11 12.81 -10.45
C ARG A 270 -43.34 12.00 -10.03
N ASP A 271 -44.06 11.42 -10.98
CA ASP A 271 -45.29 10.67 -10.69
C ASP A 271 -44.98 9.31 -10.03
N ASN A 272 -43.79 8.75 -10.25
CA ASN A 272 -43.29 7.59 -9.50
C ASN A 272 -42.85 7.97 -8.07
N LEU A 273 -42.18 9.11 -7.86
CA LEU A 273 -41.86 9.63 -6.53
C LEU A 273 -43.14 9.97 -5.74
N GLN A 274 -44.21 10.42 -6.41
CA GLN A 274 -45.48 10.71 -5.76
C GLN A 274 -46.24 9.43 -5.34
N LYS A 275 -46.09 8.31 -6.06
CA LYS A 275 -46.54 6.98 -5.60
C LYS A 275 -45.75 6.48 -4.39
N LEU A 276 -44.40 6.53 -4.47
CA LEU A 276 -43.50 6.19 -3.36
C LEU A 276 -43.78 7.00 -2.09
N THR A 277 -44.26 8.24 -2.23
CA THR A 277 -44.66 9.07 -1.09
C THR A 277 -46.01 8.64 -0.48
N ALA A 278 -46.94 8.10 -1.28
CA ALA A 278 -48.21 7.55 -0.80
C ALA A 278 -48.07 6.14 -0.18
N GLU A 279 -47.07 5.37 -0.64
CA GLU A 279 -46.65 4.11 0.00
C GLU A 279 -45.95 4.34 1.36
N LEU A 280 -45.68 5.61 1.71
CA LEU A 280 -44.92 6.00 2.90
C LEU A 280 -45.75 6.23 4.18
N ASP A 281 -47.06 5.98 4.15
CA ASP A 281 -47.93 5.90 5.35
C ASP A 281 -47.65 4.58 6.13
N ARG A 282 -46.47 4.58 6.76
CA ARG A 282 -45.79 3.45 7.43
C ARG A 282 -46.46 2.91 8.72
N SER A 283 -47.77 3.13 8.90
CA SER A 283 -48.57 2.38 9.89
C SER A 283 -49.23 1.19 9.20
N ASP A 284 -50.18 1.48 8.30
CA ASP A 284 -51.05 0.45 7.76
C ASP A 284 -50.43 -0.27 6.57
N HIS A 285 -49.42 0.31 5.91
CA HIS A 285 -48.60 -0.46 4.97
C HIS A 285 -47.62 -1.37 5.72
N ILE A 286 -46.99 -0.93 6.82
CA ILE A 286 -46.14 -1.82 7.64
C ILE A 286 -46.99 -2.94 8.28
N GLY A 287 -48.11 -2.63 8.91
CA GLY A 287 -49.02 -3.66 9.47
C GLY A 287 -49.74 -4.53 8.42
N ARG A 288 -49.61 -4.23 7.12
CA ARG A 288 -49.93 -5.16 6.01
C ARG A 288 -48.71 -5.95 5.61
N LEU A 289 -47.57 -5.31 5.34
CA LEU A 289 -46.30 -5.96 5.04
C LEU A 289 -45.86 -6.92 6.15
N GLU A 290 -46.14 -6.70 7.43
CA GLU A 290 -45.81 -7.64 8.51
C GLU A 290 -46.67 -8.92 8.44
N ARG A 291 -47.93 -8.80 7.99
CA ARG A 291 -48.80 -9.96 7.74
C ARG A 291 -48.50 -10.62 6.39
N GLU A 292 -48.26 -9.85 5.35
CA GLU A 292 -47.84 -10.35 4.04
C GLU A 292 -46.44 -10.97 4.11
N ILE A 293 -45.52 -10.45 4.93
CA ILE A 293 -44.23 -11.09 5.26
C ILE A 293 -44.46 -12.30 6.15
N GLY A 294 -45.41 -12.30 7.08
CA GLY A 294 -45.76 -13.50 7.86
C GLY A 294 -46.35 -14.62 6.99
N GLU A 295 -47.25 -14.26 6.08
CA GLU A 295 -47.90 -15.14 5.11
C GLU A 295 -46.89 -15.62 4.07
N LEU A 296 -46.10 -14.72 3.46
CA LEU A 296 -44.99 -15.07 2.56
C LEU A 296 -43.85 -15.79 3.27
N GLN A 297 -43.62 -15.63 4.58
CA GLN A 297 -42.68 -16.48 5.34
C GLN A 297 -43.26 -17.86 5.59
N ASN A 298 -44.58 -18.01 5.75
CA ASN A 298 -45.23 -19.30 5.88
C ASN A 298 -45.35 -20.01 4.53
N GLU A 299 -45.64 -19.28 3.43
CA GLU A 299 -45.55 -19.78 2.07
C GLU A 299 -44.11 -20.08 1.67
N LEU A 300 -43.13 -19.24 2.02
CA LEU A 300 -41.70 -19.53 1.79
C LEU A 300 -41.24 -20.71 2.64
N ARG A 301 -41.73 -20.91 3.87
CA ARG A 301 -41.50 -22.13 4.65
C ARG A 301 -42.15 -23.35 4.00
N SER A 302 -43.39 -23.25 3.52
CA SER A 302 -44.04 -24.32 2.76
C SER A 302 -43.23 -24.63 1.51
N VAL A 303 -42.95 -23.64 0.65
CA VAL A 303 -42.17 -23.78 -0.58
C VAL A 303 -40.73 -24.24 -0.30
N ILE A 304 -40.10 -23.91 0.83
CA ILE A 304 -38.82 -24.50 1.23
C ILE A 304 -38.98 -25.97 1.63
N ILE A 305 -40.05 -26.36 2.33
CA ILE A 305 -40.33 -27.76 2.69
C ILE A 305 -40.75 -28.58 1.45
N ASP A 306 -41.62 -28.03 0.61
CA ASP A 306 -42.08 -28.61 -0.65
C ASP A 306 -40.93 -28.71 -1.66
N ASN A 307 -40.03 -27.72 -1.70
CA ASN A 307 -38.80 -27.81 -2.49
C ASN A 307 -37.77 -28.74 -1.84
N SER A 308 -37.65 -28.84 -0.51
CA SER A 308 -36.72 -29.79 0.11
C SER A 308 -37.19 -31.23 -0.10
N VAL A 309 -38.49 -31.51 0.04
CA VAL A 309 -39.10 -32.80 -0.28
C VAL A 309 -39.02 -33.10 -1.78
N GLN A 310 -39.19 -32.11 -2.66
CA GLN A 310 -38.96 -32.29 -4.10
C GLN A 310 -37.47 -32.47 -4.43
N LEU A 311 -36.56 -31.82 -3.72
CA LEU A 311 -35.11 -31.99 -3.90
C LEU A 311 -34.64 -33.35 -3.37
N GLU A 312 -35.11 -33.82 -2.22
CA GLU A 312 -34.89 -35.19 -1.74
C GLU A 312 -35.47 -36.22 -2.71
N ALA A 313 -36.69 -35.99 -3.23
CA ALA A 313 -37.30 -36.86 -4.25
C ALA A 313 -36.53 -36.83 -5.57
N LYS A 314 -35.95 -35.68 -5.97
CA LYS A 314 -35.13 -35.55 -7.18
C LYS A 314 -33.72 -36.09 -7.00
N GLU A 315 -33.08 -35.87 -5.85
CA GLU A 315 -31.81 -36.46 -5.47
C GLU A 315 -31.94 -37.98 -5.47
N LYS A 316 -33.02 -38.53 -4.88
CA LYS A 316 -33.34 -39.94 -4.98
C LYS A 316 -33.63 -40.41 -6.41
N GLU A 317 -34.36 -39.64 -7.23
CA GLU A 317 -34.55 -39.96 -8.66
C GLU A 317 -33.22 -39.93 -9.44
N TYR A 318 -32.29 -39.03 -9.07
CA TYR A 318 -30.96 -38.94 -9.65
C TYR A 318 -30.05 -40.06 -9.14
N ASP A 319 -30.12 -40.48 -7.88
CA ASP A 319 -29.38 -41.62 -7.34
C ASP A 319 -29.91 -42.94 -7.91
N GLU A 320 -31.23 -43.10 -8.08
CA GLU A 320 -31.83 -44.22 -8.80
C GLU A 320 -31.38 -44.21 -10.28
N LYS A 321 -31.35 -43.05 -10.95
CA LYS A 321 -30.79 -42.91 -12.30
C LYS A 321 -29.28 -43.13 -12.37
N VAL A 322 -28.51 -42.77 -11.35
CA VAL A 322 -27.06 -43.00 -11.28
C VAL A 322 -26.78 -44.46 -10.94
N ALA A 323 -27.63 -45.13 -10.16
CA ALA A 323 -27.58 -46.57 -9.95
C ALA A 323 -27.90 -47.32 -11.25
N VAL A 324 -28.96 -46.93 -11.98
CA VAL A 324 -29.27 -47.47 -13.31
C VAL A 324 -28.15 -47.17 -14.30
N MET A 325 -27.65 -45.94 -14.41
CA MET A 325 -26.53 -45.59 -15.29
C MET A 325 -25.23 -46.28 -14.89
N ARG A 326 -24.99 -46.60 -13.61
CA ARG A 326 -23.86 -47.43 -13.15
C ARG A 326 -24.07 -48.90 -13.52
N GLN A 327 -25.27 -49.43 -13.38
CA GLN A 327 -25.62 -50.77 -13.81
C GLN A 327 -25.53 -50.91 -15.33
N GLU A 328 -25.99 -49.92 -16.09
CA GLU A 328 -25.83 -49.82 -17.56
C GLU A 328 -24.37 -49.62 -17.94
N ASN A 329 -23.58 -48.81 -17.24
CA ASN A 329 -22.13 -48.74 -17.48
C ASN A 329 -21.42 -50.05 -17.13
N GLN A 330 -21.93 -50.82 -16.16
CA GLN A 330 -21.40 -52.13 -15.82
C GLN A 330 -21.78 -53.19 -16.85
N THR A 331 -23.04 -53.27 -17.29
CA THR A 331 -23.45 -54.16 -18.38
C THR A 331 -22.85 -53.73 -19.73
N LEU A 332 -22.62 -52.44 -19.95
CA LEU A 332 -21.84 -51.94 -21.09
C LEU A 332 -20.37 -52.34 -20.97
N ARG A 333 -19.74 -52.29 -19.80
CA ARG A 333 -18.37 -52.82 -19.59
C ARG A 333 -18.32 -54.33 -19.77
N GLU A 334 -19.32 -55.08 -19.32
CA GLU A 334 -19.44 -56.53 -19.58
C GLU A 334 -19.71 -56.81 -21.08
N SER A 335 -20.43 -55.92 -21.77
CA SER A 335 -20.61 -55.96 -23.24
C SER A 335 -19.33 -55.61 -23.99
N ILE A 336 -18.57 -54.62 -23.53
CA ILE A 336 -17.28 -54.21 -24.09
C ILE A 336 -16.28 -55.34 -23.88
N ILE A 337 -16.18 -55.94 -22.69
CA ILE A 337 -15.35 -57.12 -22.44
C ILE A 337 -15.77 -58.29 -23.36
N THR A 338 -17.06 -58.47 -23.66
CA THR A 338 -17.52 -59.50 -24.62
C THR A 338 -17.44 -59.09 -26.11
N ILE A 339 -17.13 -57.83 -26.41
CA ILE A 339 -16.83 -57.29 -27.74
C ILE A 339 -15.31 -57.27 -27.98
N GLU A 340 -14.49 -56.87 -27.01
CA GLU A 340 -13.01 -56.99 -27.01
C GLU A 340 -12.59 -58.48 -27.13
N ASN A 341 -13.32 -59.41 -26.48
CA ASN A 341 -13.15 -60.85 -26.70
C ASN A 341 -13.70 -61.36 -28.06
N ARG A 342 -14.27 -60.48 -28.90
CA ARG A 342 -14.63 -60.75 -30.32
C ARG A 342 -13.74 -59.99 -31.31
N GLU A 343 -13.20 -58.84 -30.94
CA GLU A 343 -12.29 -58.00 -31.74
C GLU A 343 -10.86 -58.56 -31.82
N ALA A 344 -10.66 -59.80 -31.38
CA ALA A 344 -9.60 -60.69 -31.88
C ALA A 344 -9.88 -61.21 -33.33
N GLY A 345 -10.97 -60.80 -33.96
CA GLY A 345 -11.29 -61.03 -35.38
C GLY A 345 -11.02 -59.80 -36.25
N ASP A 346 -10.26 -59.98 -37.32
CA ASP A 346 -9.79 -58.92 -38.24
C ASP A 346 -10.82 -58.62 -39.36
N GLU A 347 -11.46 -57.45 -39.34
CA GLU A 347 -12.17 -56.87 -40.48
C GLU A 347 -12.27 -55.34 -40.37
N ARG A 348 -11.70 -54.58 -41.31
CA ARG A 348 -11.75 -53.10 -41.35
C ARG A 348 -12.88 -52.63 -42.28
N ASP A 349 -13.81 -51.82 -41.76
CA ASP A 349 -14.92 -51.26 -42.54
C ASP A 349 -14.42 -50.21 -43.57
N PRO A 350 -14.62 -50.42 -44.89
CA PRO A 350 -14.17 -49.49 -45.94
C PRO A 350 -14.91 -48.14 -45.96
N ARG A 351 -15.93 -47.94 -45.12
CA ARG A 351 -16.79 -46.75 -45.11
C ARG A 351 -16.09 -45.44 -44.72
N LEU A 352 -14.94 -45.51 -44.03
CA LEU A 352 -14.18 -44.33 -43.59
C LEU A 352 -13.46 -43.62 -44.76
N ASP A 353 -12.85 -44.38 -45.67
CA ASP A 353 -12.12 -43.85 -46.84
C ASP A 353 -13.05 -43.10 -47.82
N GLU A 354 -14.33 -43.47 -47.88
CA GLU A 354 -15.31 -42.79 -48.74
C GLU A 354 -15.82 -41.46 -48.13
N LEU A 355 -15.76 -41.30 -46.80
CA LEU A 355 -16.02 -40.01 -46.15
C LEU A 355 -14.87 -39.02 -46.41
N VAL A 356 -13.61 -39.49 -46.29
CA VAL A 356 -12.42 -38.64 -46.50
C VAL A 356 -12.38 -38.08 -47.93
N ARG A 357 -12.75 -38.87 -48.95
CA ARG A 357 -12.84 -38.37 -50.33
C ARG A 357 -13.90 -37.27 -50.51
N LYS A 358 -15.04 -37.37 -49.83
CA LYS A 358 -16.14 -36.39 -49.95
C LYS A 358 -15.90 -35.07 -49.22
N LEU A 359 -14.79 -34.95 -48.48
CA LEU A 359 -14.39 -33.73 -47.78
C LEU A 359 -13.39 -32.85 -48.57
N PHE A 360 -12.77 -33.37 -49.63
CA PHE A 360 -11.77 -32.63 -50.43
C PHE A 360 -12.30 -32.05 -51.75
N ASP A 361 -13.48 -32.47 -52.21
CA ASP A 361 -14.09 -32.03 -53.47
C ASP A 361 -15.25 -31.02 -53.24
N LEU A 362 -14.97 -29.84 -52.67
CA LEU A 362 -15.90 -28.69 -52.66
C LEU A 362 -15.27 -27.48 -53.38
N GLU A 363 -16.10 -26.76 -54.16
CA GLU A 363 -15.64 -25.69 -55.06
C GLU A 363 -15.40 -24.34 -54.34
N LEU A 364 -14.39 -23.60 -54.80
CA LEU A 364 -13.85 -22.39 -54.18
C LEU A 364 -14.68 -21.11 -54.48
N THR A 365 -16.00 -21.15 -54.26
CA THR A 365 -16.93 -20.06 -54.65
C THR A 365 -17.80 -19.50 -53.53
N GLN A 366 -17.63 -19.95 -52.28
CA GLN A 366 -18.34 -19.44 -51.09
C GLN A 366 -17.37 -19.17 -49.91
N VAL A 367 -16.26 -18.47 -50.16
CA VAL A 367 -15.27 -18.15 -49.09
C VAL A 367 -15.92 -17.33 -47.98
N ASP A 368 -16.66 -16.28 -48.32
CA ASP A 368 -17.27 -15.35 -47.36
C ASP A 368 -18.27 -16.05 -46.40
N GLU A 369 -19.11 -16.96 -46.93
CA GLU A 369 -20.01 -17.78 -46.08
C GLU A 369 -19.24 -18.77 -45.20
N LEU A 370 -18.08 -19.26 -45.66
CA LEU A 370 -17.21 -20.12 -44.85
C LEU A 370 -16.48 -19.33 -43.77
N GLU A 371 -16.08 -18.08 -44.04
CA GLU A 371 -15.51 -17.18 -43.02
C GLU A 371 -16.56 -16.76 -41.98
N GLU A 372 -17.79 -16.44 -42.37
CA GLU A 372 -18.89 -16.15 -41.43
C GLU A 372 -19.23 -17.38 -40.58
N ARG A 373 -19.27 -18.59 -41.17
CA ARG A 373 -19.46 -19.85 -40.42
C ARG A 373 -18.27 -20.15 -39.50
N LEU A 374 -17.04 -19.85 -39.92
CA LEU A 374 -15.84 -20.05 -39.11
C LEU A 374 -15.77 -19.03 -37.97
N GLN A 375 -16.23 -17.79 -38.17
CA GLN A 375 -16.33 -16.79 -37.11
C GLN A 375 -17.47 -17.10 -36.13
N THR A 376 -18.65 -17.49 -36.60
CA THR A 376 -19.74 -17.93 -35.71
C THR A 376 -19.39 -19.21 -34.95
N LEU A 377 -18.56 -20.10 -35.50
CA LEU A 377 -17.96 -21.22 -34.77
C LEU A 377 -16.96 -20.77 -33.70
N LYS A 378 -16.07 -19.80 -33.97
CA LYS A 378 -15.19 -19.19 -32.94
C LYS A 378 -16.01 -18.51 -31.82
N ASP A 379 -17.07 -17.81 -32.18
CA ASP A 379 -17.96 -17.13 -31.24
C ASP A 379 -18.79 -18.14 -30.43
N ALA A 380 -19.07 -19.33 -30.97
CA ALA A 380 -19.69 -20.43 -30.25
C ALA A 380 -18.68 -21.13 -29.32
N ASP A 381 -17.44 -21.33 -29.76
CA ASP A 381 -16.40 -22.02 -28.98
C ASP A 381 -15.87 -21.17 -27.83
N THR A 382 -15.73 -19.86 -28.02
CA THR A 382 -15.46 -18.91 -26.92
C THR A 382 -16.59 -18.87 -25.89
N LYS A 383 -17.86 -18.94 -26.33
CA LYS A 383 -19.02 -19.11 -25.43
C LYS A 383 -19.00 -20.46 -24.72
N ARG A 384 -18.60 -21.56 -25.40
CA ARG A 384 -18.41 -22.88 -24.79
C ARG A 384 -17.34 -22.83 -23.71
N LEU A 385 -16.15 -22.30 -23.99
CA LEU A 385 -15.06 -22.14 -23.03
C LEU A 385 -15.46 -21.25 -21.83
N ALA A 386 -16.26 -20.20 -22.06
CA ALA A 386 -16.80 -19.38 -20.98
C ALA A 386 -17.83 -20.12 -20.11
N LEU A 387 -18.65 -21.01 -20.69
CA LEU A 387 -19.57 -21.89 -19.96
C LEU A 387 -18.84 -23.02 -19.24
N GLU A 388 -17.81 -23.62 -19.83
CA GLU A 388 -16.95 -24.62 -19.21
C GLU A 388 -16.20 -24.03 -18.02
N LYS A 389 -15.65 -22.81 -18.15
CA LYS A 389 -15.08 -22.09 -17.00
C LYS A 389 -16.11 -21.86 -15.90
N LYS A 390 -17.31 -21.37 -16.22
CA LYS A 390 -18.39 -21.19 -15.23
C LYS A 390 -18.79 -22.50 -14.56
N LEU A 391 -18.87 -23.61 -15.31
CA LEU A 391 -19.18 -24.94 -14.77
C LEU A 391 -18.08 -25.44 -13.83
N ILE A 392 -16.82 -25.22 -14.18
CA ILE A 392 -15.65 -25.53 -13.33
C ILE A 392 -15.68 -24.68 -12.06
N ASP A 393 -15.96 -23.38 -12.16
CA ASP A 393 -15.97 -22.47 -11.01
C ASP A 393 -17.19 -22.76 -10.09
N SER A 394 -18.37 -23.05 -10.63
CA SER A 394 -19.51 -23.57 -9.85
C SER A 394 -19.24 -24.96 -9.25
N SER A 395 -18.45 -25.81 -9.90
CA SER A 395 -18.05 -27.11 -9.34
C SER A 395 -17.08 -26.94 -8.16
N LYS A 396 -16.17 -25.96 -8.20
CA LYS A 396 -15.34 -25.60 -7.04
C LYS A 396 -16.22 -25.13 -5.87
N GLU A 397 -17.20 -24.27 -6.14
CA GLU A 397 -18.12 -23.77 -5.12
C GLU A 397 -18.94 -24.89 -4.47
N ILE A 398 -19.49 -25.81 -5.28
CA ILE A 398 -20.21 -27.00 -4.77
C ILE A 398 -19.28 -27.89 -3.92
N ASN A 399 -18.01 -28.06 -4.32
CA ASN A 399 -17.04 -28.83 -3.52
C ASN A 399 -16.64 -28.11 -2.22
N PHE A 400 -16.54 -26.78 -2.24
CA PHE A 400 -16.29 -25.96 -1.04
C PHE A 400 -17.47 -26.05 -0.06
N LEU A 401 -18.69 -25.81 -0.53
CA LEU A 401 -19.91 -25.95 0.27
C LEU A 401 -20.10 -27.38 0.80
N LYS A 402 -19.69 -28.40 0.03
CA LYS A 402 -19.71 -29.80 0.49
C LYS A 402 -18.66 -30.07 1.57
N ALA A 403 -17.47 -29.49 1.49
CA ALA A 403 -16.45 -29.58 2.53
C ALA A 403 -16.91 -28.84 3.82
N GLU A 404 -17.46 -27.63 3.67
CA GLU A 404 -18.00 -26.84 4.79
C GLU A 404 -19.16 -27.55 5.48
N ASN A 405 -20.12 -28.10 4.73
CA ASN A 405 -21.22 -28.90 5.26
C ASN A 405 -20.72 -30.20 5.93
N SER A 406 -19.65 -30.82 5.42
CA SER A 406 -19.00 -31.96 6.06
C SER A 406 -18.34 -31.57 7.40
N ARG A 407 -17.73 -30.38 7.49
CA ARG A 407 -17.22 -29.86 8.77
C ARG A 407 -18.35 -29.54 9.74
N ILE A 408 -19.38 -28.81 9.31
CA ILE A 408 -20.56 -28.48 10.15
C ILE A 408 -21.25 -29.75 10.67
N GLN A 409 -21.35 -30.82 9.87
CA GLN A 409 -21.89 -32.09 10.34
C GLN A 409 -20.97 -32.78 11.35
N HIS A 410 -19.64 -32.71 11.19
CA HIS A 410 -18.70 -33.21 12.19
C HIS A 410 -18.75 -32.38 13.48
N ASP A 411 -18.71 -31.05 13.39
CA ASP A 411 -18.83 -30.09 14.50
C ASP A 411 -20.11 -30.38 15.32
N LYS A 412 -21.23 -30.63 14.62
CA LYS A 412 -22.52 -31.03 15.20
C LYS A 412 -22.49 -32.40 15.87
N ASP A 413 -21.87 -33.41 15.25
CA ASP A 413 -21.80 -34.75 15.83
C ASP A 413 -20.89 -34.79 17.07
N THR A 414 -19.82 -34.00 17.09
CA THR A 414 -18.99 -33.74 18.28
C THR A 414 -19.81 -33.05 19.37
N LEU A 415 -20.51 -31.95 19.05
CA LEU A 415 -21.35 -31.24 20.03
C LEU A 415 -22.48 -32.13 20.61
N ASN A 416 -22.97 -33.08 19.81
CA ASN A 416 -23.97 -34.06 20.24
C ASN A 416 -23.36 -35.17 21.13
N ALA A 417 -22.10 -35.55 20.90
CA ALA A 417 -21.35 -36.42 21.81
C ALA A 417 -21.04 -35.71 23.14
N ASP A 418 -20.65 -34.44 23.11
CA ASP A 418 -20.45 -33.60 24.30
C ASP A 418 -21.75 -33.48 25.10
N LEU A 419 -22.89 -33.23 24.44
CA LEU A 419 -24.21 -33.21 25.08
C LEU A 419 -24.57 -34.57 25.72
N MET A 420 -24.30 -35.70 25.04
CA MET A 420 -24.49 -37.03 25.65
C MET A 420 -23.56 -37.27 26.84
N GLN A 421 -22.34 -36.72 26.83
CA GLN A 421 -21.44 -36.77 27.99
C GLN A 421 -21.98 -35.91 29.14
N TYR A 422 -22.42 -34.67 28.89
CA TYR A 422 -23.05 -33.82 29.92
C TYR A 422 -24.34 -34.43 30.48
N GLU A 423 -25.18 -35.10 29.67
CA GLU A 423 -26.34 -35.86 30.14
C GLU A 423 -25.94 -37.03 31.04
N LYS A 424 -24.86 -37.74 30.69
CA LYS A 424 -24.29 -38.85 31.48
C LYS A 424 -23.69 -38.35 32.80
N GLU A 425 -23.02 -37.21 32.81
CA GLU A 425 -22.48 -36.55 34.00
C GLU A 425 -23.58 -35.98 34.90
N CYS A 426 -24.61 -35.35 34.32
CA CYS A 426 -25.82 -34.99 35.08
C CYS A 426 -26.49 -36.23 35.69
N SER A 427 -26.52 -37.34 34.95
CA SER A 427 -27.07 -38.62 35.44
C SER A 427 -26.22 -39.28 36.53
N SER A 428 -24.90 -39.11 36.55
CA SER A 428 -24.05 -39.57 37.66
C SER A 428 -24.16 -38.65 38.88
N LEU A 429 -24.20 -37.33 38.67
CA LEU A 429 -24.44 -36.35 39.72
C LEU A 429 -25.82 -36.50 40.36
N MET A 430 -26.88 -36.80 39.61
CA MET A 430 -28.18 -37.16 40.18
C MET A 430 -28.07 -38.42 41.04
N LYS A 431 -27.47 -39.51 40.54
CA LYS A 431 -27.28 -40.75 41.33
C LYS A 431 -26.46 -40.53 42.60
N ASN A 432 -25.44 -39.66 42.56
CA ASN A 432 -24.65 -39.32 43.73
C ASN A 432 -25.46 -38.48 44.74
N ASN A 433 -26.30 -37.56 44.27
CA ASN A 433 -27.24 -36.84 45.13
C ASN A 433 -28.31 -37.78 45.71
N ASP A 434 -28.87 -38.71 44.94
CA ASP A 434 -29.82 -39.73 45.41
C ASP A 434 -29.16 -40.64 46.46
N HIS A 435 -27.88 -40.99 46.28
CA HIS A 435 -27.12 -41.78 47.24
C HIS A 435 -26.86 -41.00 48.54
N LEU A 436 -26.46 -39.72 48.44
CA LEU A 436 -26.31 -38.83 49.59
C LEU A 436 -27.64 -38.55 50.30
N ILE A 437 -28.76 -38.45 49.57
CA ILE A 437 -30.11 -38.33 50.14
C ILE A 437 -30.46 -39.62 50.89
N ALA A 438 -30.25 -40.79 50.28
CA ALA A 438 -30.47 -42.08 50.93
C ALA A 438 -29.57 -42.28 52.17
N GLU A 439 -28.32 -41.81 52.13
CA GLU A 439 -27.40 -41.85 53.28
C GLU A 439 -27.83 -40.88 54.39
N ILE A 440 -28.25 -39.66 54.04
CA ILE A 440 -28.84 -38.68 54.97
C ILE A 440 -30.16 -39.20 55.57
N GLU A 441 -30.97 -39.95 54.82
CA GLU A 441 -32.18 -40.61 55.32
C GLU A 441 -31.84 -41.80 56.22
N ASN A 442 -30.84 -42.61 55.87
CA ASN A 442 -30.34 -43.69 56.72
C ASN A 442 -29.78 -43.13 58.05
N LEU A 443 -29.00 -42.05 58.01
CA LEU A 443 -28.51 -41.33 59.19
C LEU A 443 -29.63 -40.68 60.03
N LYS A 444 -30.76 -40.28 59.41
CA LYS A 444 -31.96 -39.83 60.13
C LYS A 444 -32.75 -41.00 60.77
N CYS A 445 -32.76 -42.17 60.13
CA CYS A 445 -33.34 -43.40 60.65
C CYS A 445 -32.54 -43.99 61.81
N ASN A 446 -31.21 -43.87 61.78
CA ASN A 446 -30.29 -44.35 62.82
C ASN A 446 -30.28 -43.46 64.09
N LYS A 447 -31.47 -43.07 64.55
CA LYS A 447 -31.70 -42.44 65.85
C LYS A 447 -31.60 -43.48 66.97
N LEU A 448 -30.38 -43.66 67.48
CA LEU A 448 -30.11 -44.26 68.79
C LEU A 448 -30.71 -45.66 69.01
N GLU A 449 -30.41 -46.61 68.14
CA GLU A 449 -30.29 -47.98 68.63
C GLU A 449 -29.01 -48.11 69.46
N THR A 450 -29.12 -48.74 70.62
CA THR A 450 -27.98 -48.97 71.52
C THR A 450 -26.98 -49.93 70.87
N ILE A 451 -25.69 -49.62 70.97
CA ILE A 451 -24.59 -50.49 70.53
C ILE A 451 -24.80 -51.89 71.10
N ASN A 452 -25.10 -52.84 70.23
CA ASN A 452 -25.22 -54.26 70.55
C ASN A 452 -23.85 -54.95 70.39
N GLU A 453 -23.64 -56.08 71.07
CA GLU A 453 -22.32 -56.64 71.39
C GLU A 453 -21.62 -57.39 70.22
N ASN A 454 -21.88 -56.99 68.96
CA ASN A 454 -21.32 -57.60 67.74
C ASN A 454 -20.14 -56.78 67.17
N ALA A 455 -19.02 -56.79 67.88
CA ALA A 455 -17.79 -56.12 67.43
C ALA A 455 -17.22 -56.72 66.13
N GLU A 456 -17.27 -58.05 65.96
CA GLU A 456 -16.69 -58.75 64.80
C GLU A 456 -17.42 -58.43 63.49
N ASP A 457 -18.76 -58.50 63.46
CA ASP A 457 -19.56 -58.12 62.27
C ASP A 457 -19.35 -56.65 61.92
N SER A 458 -19.24 -55.78 62.93
CA SER A 458 -18.98 -54.35 62.75
C SER A 458 -17.60 -54.10 62.12
N ILE A 459 -16.57 -54.84 62.55
CA ILE A 459 -15.22 -54.78 61.96
C ILE A 459 -15.25 -55.26 60.51
N VAL A 460 -15.90 -56.39 60.20
CA VAL A 460 -15.98 -56.91 58.82
C VAL A 460 -16.72 -55.94 57.87
N VAL A 461 -17.74 -55.24 58.36
CA VAL A 461 -18.41 -54.16 57.60
C VAL A 461 -17.46 -52.98 57.36
N LEU A 462 -16.71 -52.56 58.38
CA LEU A 462 -15.75 -51.46 58.27
C LEU A 462 -14.55 -51.81 57.36
N GLU A 463 -14.01 -53.02 57.45
CA GLU A 463 -12.95 -53.53 56.56
C GLU A 463 -13.41 -53.54 55.10
N LYS A 464 -14.66 -53.98 54.85
CA LYS A 464 -15.25 -53.94 53.51
C LYS A 464 -15.49 -52.51 53.02
N GLN A 465 -15.99 -51.61 53.86
CA GLN A 465 -16.15 -50.20 53.53
C GLN A 465 -14.80 -49.53 53.23
N LEU A 466 -13.74 -49.93 53.95
CA LEU A 466 -12.38 -49.47 53.69
C LEU A 466 -11.84 -50.02 52.35
N GLU A 467 -12.05 -51.30 52.04
CA GLU A 467 -11.71 -51.86 50.73
C GLU A 467 -12.46 -51.17 49.57
N ASP A 468 -13.77 -50.95 49.71
CA ASP A 468 -14.59 -50.36 48.67
C ASP A 468 -14.27 -48.85 48.51
N SER A 469 -13.95 -48.15 49.60
CA SER A 469 -13.37 -46.79 49.56
C SER A 469 -11.98 -46.77 48.89
N HIS A 470 -11.10 -47.74 49.18
CA HIS A 470 -9.81 -47.87 48.50
C HIS A 470 -9.95 -48.21 47.00
N LYS A 471 -11.00 -48.93 46.58
CA LYS A 471 -11.31 -49.15 45.16
C LYS A 471 -11.77 -47.86 44.50
N ILE A 472 -12.67 -47.11 45.13
CA ILE A 472 -13.18 -45.81 44.65
C ILE A 472 -12.05 -44.78 44.53
N ASN A 473 -11.18 -44.67 45.53
CA ASN A 473 -10.02 -43.78 45.45
C ASN A 473 -9.08 -44.19 44.29
N ARG A 474 -8.87 -45.48 44.05
CA ARG A 474 -8.01 -45.96 42.96
C ARG A 474 -8.62 -45.72 41.58
N SER A 475 -9.94 -45.88 41.41
CA SER A 475 -10.62 -45.51 40.17
C SER A 475 -10.64 -44.00 39.95
N LEU A 476 -10.78 -43.19 41.00
CA LEU A 476 -10.65 -41.73 40.91
C LEU A 476 -9.21 -41.32 40.55
N GLU A 477 -8.18 -41.94 41.14
CA GLU A 477 -6.78 -41.74 40.74
C GLU A 477 -6.51 -42.15 39.27
N GLU A 478 -7.23 -43.13 38.75
CA GLU A 478 -7.17 -43.56 37.35
C GLU A 478 -7.89 -42.57 36.42
N GLU A 479 -9.09 -42.11 36.78
CA GLU A 479 -9.83 -41.06 36.07
C GLU A 479 -9.06 -39.71 36.08
N TYR A 480 -8.47 -39.30 37.21
CA TYR A 480 -7.60 -38.12 37.29
C TYR A 480 -6.36 -38.25 36.40
N ARG A 481 -5.75 -39.44 36.32
CA ARG A 481 -4.63 -39.68 35.39
C ARG A 481 -5.07 -39.62 33.94
N GLU A 482 -6.22 -40.20 33.59
CA GLU A 482 -6.73 -40.18 32.21
C GLU A 482 -7.18 -38.78 31.76
N ILE A 483 -7.73 -37.98 32.68
CA ILE A 483 -8.04 -36.55 32.44
C ILE A 483 -6.74 -35.73 32.29
N ASN A 484 -5.71 -35.99 33.10
CA ASN A 484 -4.43 -35.29 32.98
C ASN A 484 -3.72 -35.61 31.65
N CYS A 485 -3.70 -36.86 31.19
CA CYS A 485 -3.14 -37.18 29.87
C CYS A 485 -3.90 -36.48 28.74
N LYS A 486 -5.23 -36.45 28.77
CA LYS A 486 -6.04 -35.71 27.78
C LYS A 486 -5.81 -34.20 27.83
N LEU A 487 -5.49 -33.66 29.00
CA LEU A 487 -5.10 -32.25 29.18
C LEU A 487 -3.70 -31.98 28.61
N GLU A 488 -2.75 -32.90 28.78
CA GLU A 488 -1.42 -32.83 28.18
C GLU A 488 -1.51 -32.93 26.65
N GLU A 489 -2.24 -33.91 26.10
CA GLU A 489 -2.53 -34.04 24.66
C GLU A 489 -3.16 -32.75 24.08
N ALA A 490 -4.18 -32.19 24.74
CA ALA A 490 -4.82 -30.94 24.31
C ALA A 490 -3.92 -29.69 24.47
N LEU A 491 -2.90 -29.73 25.33
CA LEU A 491 -1.87 -28.69 25.43
C LEU A 491 -0.84 -28.82 24.32
N GLU A 492 -0.43 -30.03 23.96
CA GLU A 492 0.47 -30.29 22.82
C GLU A 492 -0.21 -29.89 21.49
N GLU A 493 -1.46 -30.28 21.24
CA GLU A 493 -2.23 -29.85 20.06
C GLU A 493 -2.36 -28.31 20.00
N LYS A 494 -2.56 -27.67 21.14
CA LYS A 494 -2.63 -26.20 21.24
C LYS A 494 -1.28 -25.55 20.92
N GLU A 495 -0.16 -26.10 21.36
CA GLU A 495 1.18 -25.58 20.99
C GLU A 495 1.48 -25.81 19.50
N GLU A 496 1.12 -26.97 18.94
CA GLU A 496 1.14 -27.21 17.49
C GLU A 496 0.33 -26.17 16.70
N LEU A 497 -0.90 -25.90 17.13
CA LEU A 497 -1.76 -24.90 16.49
C LEU A 497 -1.19 -23.48 16.62
N LEU A 498 -0.61 -23.13 17.78
CA LEU A 498 0.04 -21.82 17.98
C LEU A 498 1.28 -21.66 17.08
N THR A 499 2.11 -22.70 16.91
CA THR A 499 3.24 -22.64 15.97
C THR A 499 2.77 -22.54 14.51
N LYS A 500 1.70 -23.26 14.13
CA LYS A 500 1.06 -23.10 12.80
C LYS A 500 0.54 -21.69 12.57
N VAL A 501 -0.12 -21.07 13.56
CA VAL A 501 -0.60 -19.69 13.46
C VAL A 501 0.58 -18.72 13.31
N ALA A 502 1.62 -18.83 14.15
CA ALA A 502 2.80 -17.96 14.05
C ALA A 502 3.52 -18.10 12.69
N LEU A 503 3.59 -19.31 12.13
CA LEU A 503 4.16 -19.55 10.80
C LEU A 503 3.30 -18.95 9.68
N LEU A 504 1.97 -19.04 9.79
CA LEU A 504 1.03 -18.39 8.86
C LEU A 504 1.09 -16.86 8.95
N GLU A 505 1.22 -16.30 10.16
CA GLU A 505 1.42 -14.86 10.37
C GLU A 505 2.74 -14.38 9.76
N SER A 506 3.83 -15.14 9.93
CA SER A 506 5.13 -14.85 9.28
C SER A 506 5.00 -14.84 7.76
N ASN A 507 4.43 -15.90 7.18
CA ASN A 507 4.18 -16.00 5.74
C ASN A 507 3.29 -14.86 5.21
N GLN A 508 2.25 -14.48 5.97
CA GLN A 508 1.37 -13.37 5.60
C GLN A 508 2.10 -12.02 5.65
N ASN A 509 3.04 -11.84 6.59
CA ASN A 509 3.84 -10.62 6.71
C ASN A 509 4.92 -10.54 5.63
N GLU A 510 5.56 -11.64 5.24
CA GLU A 510 6.42 -11.72 4.05
C GLU A 510 5.64 -11.37 2.77
N GLN A 511 4.45 -11.92 2.58
CA GLN A 511 3.59 -11.58 1.43
C GLN A 511 3.17 -10.10 1.40
N LYS A 512 2.82 -9.50 2.56
CA LYS A 512 2.53 -8.06 2.66
C LYS A 512 3.76 -7.21 2.33
N LEU A 513 4.95 -7.64 2.76
CA LEU A 513 6.20 -6.93 2.50
C LEU A 513 6.55 -6.98 1.00
N HIS A 514 6.41 -8.15 0.37
CA HIS A 514 6.62 -8.30 -1.08
C HIS A 514 5.58 -7.54 -1.92
N SER A 515 4.32 -7.46 -1.47
CA SER A 515 3.31 -6.59 -2.11
C SER A 515 3.75 -5.12 -2.10
N ARG A 516 4.27 -4.63 -0.97
CA ARG A 516 4.79 -3.26 -0.85
C ARG A 516 6.01 -3.02 -1.74
N GLU A 517 6.92 -3.99 -1.86
CA GLU A 517 8.05 -3.92 -2.79
C GLU A 517 7.58 -3.79 -4.25
N LEU A 518 6.59 -4.60 -4.65
CA LEU A 518 5.99 -4.55 -5.99
C LEU A 518 5.22 -3.24 -6.24
N GLU A 519 4.47 -2.74 -5.25
CA GLU A 519 3.79 -1.43 -5.30
C GLU A 519 4.79 -0.28 -5.42
N GLN A 520 5.91 -0.34 -4.67
CA GLN A 520 6.98 0.65 -4.76
C GLN A 520 7.69 0.59 -6.11
N ALA A 521 8.02 -0.59 -6.63
CA ALA A 521 8.60 -0.78 -7.97
C ALA A 521 7.66 -0.25 -9.07
N LEU A 522 6.35 -0.52 -8.97
CA LEU A 522 5.34 0.05 -9.86
C LEU A 522 5.25 1.58 -9.75
N SER A 523 5.45 2.16 -8.56
CA SER A 523 5.49 3.62 -8.40
C SER A 523 6.71 4.26 -9.08
N VAL A 524 7.87 3.62 -9.00
CA VAL A 524 9.10 4.06 -9.67
C VAL A 524 8.96 3.95 -11.19
N ALA A 525 8.51 2.79 -11.70
CA ALA A 525 8.30 2.58 -13.13
C ALA A 525 7.26 3.56 -13.72
N ARG A 526 6.24 3.97 -12.95
CA ARG A 526 5.31 5.06 -13.34
C ARG A 526 6.01 6.42 -13.38
N ALA A 527 6.78 6.78 -12.36
CA ALA A 527 7.52 8.04 -12.34
C ALA A 527 8.55 8.14 -13.48
N GLU A 528 9.21 7.02 -13.82
CA GLU A 528 10.10 6.89 -14.97
C GLU A 528 9.34 7.05 -16.28
N LYS A 529 8.22 6.33 -16.48
CA LYS A 529 7.33 6.50 -17.64
C LYS A 529 6.91 7.96 -17.82
N ASP A 530 6.40 8.60 -16.77
CA ASP A 530 6.01 10.01 -16.82
C ASP A 530 7.21 10.93 -17.15
N SER A 531 8.42 10.56 -16.73
CA SER A 531 9.65 11.30 -17.08
C SER A 531 9.99 11.17 -18.56
N PHE A 532 9.80 9.99 -19.15
CA PHE A 532 10.00 9.75 -20.59
C PHE A 532 8.90 10.41 -21.42
N GLU A 533 7.64 10.42 -20.98
CA GLU A 533 6.56 11.14 -21.65
C GLU A 533 6.82 12.66 -21.67
N ARG A 534 7.31 13.24 -20.57
CA ARG A 534 7.74 14.65 -20.55
C ARG A 534 8.96 14.92 -21.45
N GLN A 535 9.92 14.01 -21.52
CA GLN A 535 11.07 14.14 -22.43
C GLN A 535 10.65 14.07 -23.90
N LEU A 536 9.75 13.15 -24.24
CA LEU A 536 9.24 12.94 -25.59
C LEU A 536 8.35 14.11 -26.05
N GLU A 537 7.55 14.68 -25.14
CA GLU A 537 6.76 15.88 -25.43
C GLU A 537 7.65 17.13 -25.57
N ASN A 538 8.69 17.29 -24.74
CA ASN A 538 9.69 18.34 -24.93
C ASN A 538 10.43 18.20 -26.27
N ALA A 539 10.73 16.96 -26.70
CA ALA A 539 11.33 16.70 -28.01
C ALA A 539 10.37 17.12 -29.15
N ARG A 540 9.10 16.71 -29.11
CA ARG A 540 8.06 17.12 -30.06
C ARG A 540 7.90 18.64 -30.14
N LEU A 541 7.89 19.34 -29.00
CA LEU A 541 7.82 20.81 -28.98
C LEU A 541 9.06 21.43 -29.63
N SER A 542 10.25 20.87 -29.42
CA SER A 542 11.47 21.34 -30.08
C SER A 542 11.48 21.07 -31.59
N GLU A 543 10.88 19.98 -32.05
CA GLU A 543 10.67 19.71 -33.49
C GLU A 543 9.59 20.63 -34.08
N SER A 544 8.48 20.86 -33.37
CA SER A 544 7.42 21.82 -33.78
C SER A 544 8.02 23.20 -34.01
N HIS A 545 8.74 23.74 -33.02
CA HIS A 545 9.42 25.03 -33.14
C HIS A 545 10.44 25.04 -34.28
N ARG A 546 11.20 23.96 -34.51
CA ARG A 546 12.09 23.87 -35.68
C ARG A 546 11.32 23.91 -37.00
N THR A 547 10.16 23.27 -37.08
CA THR A 547 9.31 23.33 -38.28
C THR A 547 8.64 24.69 -38.45
N GLU A 548 8.30 25.38 -37.37
CA GLU A 548 7.80 26.76 -37.38
C GLU A 548 8.88 27.74 -37.87
N GLU A 549 10.12 27.62 -37.38
CA GLU A 549 11.30 28.35 -37.85
C GLU A 549 11.54 28.13 -39.35
N LEU A 550 11.60 26.86 -39.79
CA LEU A 550 11.79 26.50 -41.21
C LEU A 550 10.63 26.96 -42.10
N ASN A 551 9.39 26.94 -41.62
CA ASN A 551 8.24 27.48 -42.34
C ASN A 551 8.32 29.00 -42.46
N ALA A 552 8.73 29.72 -41.40
CA ALA A 552 8.94 31.16 -41.45
C ALA A 552 10.10 31.56 -42.39
N GLU A 553 11.18 30.77 -42.44
CA GLU A 553 12.24 30.93 -43.44
C GLU A 553 11.71 30.69 -44.87
N LEU A 554 10.93 29.62 -45.08
CA LEU A 554 10.31 29.34 -46.38
C LEU A 554 9.30 30.41 -46.81
N GLU A 555 8.52 30.98 -45.89
CA GLU A 555 7.62 32.10 -46.17
C GLU A 555 8.40 33.39 -46.49
N SER A 556 9.49 33.67 -45.79
CA SER A 556 10.39 34.78 -46.10
C SER A 556 11.03 34.63 -47.49
N VAL A 557 11.49 33.42 -47.85
CA VAL A 557 12.03 33.12 -49.20
C VAL A 557 10.93 33.19 -50.26
N ARG A 558 9.71 32.73 -49.99
CA ARG A 558 8.55 32.89 -50.89
C ARG A 558 8.20 34.37 -51.09
N ALA A 559 8.21 35.17 -50.04
CA ALA A 559 7.96 36.62 -50.11
C ALA A 559 9.04 37.34 -50.93
N GLN A 560 10.31 36.96 -50.78
CA GLN A 560 11.41 37.45 -51.61
C GLN A 560 11.25 37.01 -53.08
N LEU A 561 10.79 35.78 -53.35
CA LEU A 561 10.49 35.32 -54.70
C LEU A 561 9.29 36.07 -55.31
N THR A 562 8.24 36.39 -54.53
CA THR A 562 7.14 37.22 -55.05
C THR A 562 7.59 38.65 -55.34
N THR A 563 8.40 39.30 -54.50
CA THR A 563 8.91 40.64 -54.82
C THR A 563 9.86 40.62 -56.03
N ILE A 564 10.70 39.59 -56.18
CA ILE A 564 11.54 39.42 -57.38
C ILE A 564 10.68 39.18 -58.64
N ASN A 565 9.57 38.44 -58.53
CA ASN A 565 8.64 38.24 -59.64
C ASN A 565 7.83 39.50 -59.97
N GLU A 566 7.47 40.31 -58.98
CA GLU A 566 6.82 41.62 -59.15
C GLU A 566 7.78 42.63 -59.78
N ASP A 567 9.02 42.72 -59.31
CA ASP A 567 10.09 43.51 -59.93
C ASP A 567 10.36 43.04 -61.37
N HIS A 568 10.40 41.73 -61.62
CA HIS A 568 10.59 41.19 -62.96
C HIS A 568 9.40 41.51 -63.88
N ALA A 569 8.16 41.37 -63.40
CA ALA A 569 6.96 41.76 -64.13
C ALA A 569 6.91 43.27 -64.41
N ALA A 570 7.30 44.10 -63.43
CA ALA A 570 7.42 45.55 -63.60
C ALA A 570 8.52 45.91 -64.61
N LEU A 571 9.64 45.19 -64.63
CA LEU A 571 10.75 45.39 -65.58
C LEU A 571 10.38 44.88 -66.98
N VAL A 572 9.64 43.78 -67.11
CA VAL A 572 9.03 43.31 -68.37
C VAL A 572 8.01 44.32 -68.88
N HIS A 573 7.12 44.85 -68.03
CA HIS A 573 6.21 45.94 -68.40
C HIS A 573 6.99 47.21 -68.77
N LYS A 574 8.13 47.51 -68.12
CA LYS A 574 9.01 48.63 -68.48
C LYS A 574 9.63 48.44 -69.87
N LEU A 575 10.10 47.23 -70.16
CA LEU A 575 10.65 46.86 -71.47
C LEU A 575 9.58 46.86 -72.55
N GLN A 576 8.36 46.37 -72.25
CA GLN A 576 7.23 46.38 -73.18
C GLN A 576 6.70 47.80 -73.40
N GLN A 577 6.69 48.66 -72.37
CA GLN A 577 6.37 50.09 -72.50
C GLN A 577 7.47 50.85 -73.27
N LEU A 578 8.74 50.51 -73.08
CA LEU A 578 9.83 51.06 -73.89
C LEU A 578 9.73 50.58 -75.34
N GLN A 579 9.42 49.30 -75.58
CA GLN A 579 9.18 48.74 -76.90
C GLN A 579 7.97 49.38 -77.56
N GLN A 580 6.83 49.50 -76.87
CA GLN A 580 5.65 50.23 -77.32
C GLN A 580 5.98 51.69 -77.61
N SER A 581 6.65 52.41 -76.71
CA SER A 581 7.10 53.77 -77.03
C SER A 581 8.07 53.83 -78.20
N SER A 582 8.85 52.78 -78.49
CA SER A 582 9.71 52.71 -79.68
C SER A 582 8.92 52.40 -80.94
N THR A 583 7.88 51.56 -80.88
CA THR A 583 6.96 51.31 -82.00
C THR A 583 6.03 52.47 -82.23
N ASP A 584 5.64 53.22 -81.20
CA ASP A 584 4.83 54.44 -81.26
C ASP A 584 5.67 55.62 -81.74
N ASN A 585 6.95 55.71 -81.35
CA ASN A 585 7.89 56.62 -81.98
C ASN A 585 8.10 56.22 -83.45
N LEU A 586 8.21 54.93 -83.80
CA LEU A 586 8.24 54.50 -85.20
C LEU A 586 6.93 54.84 -85.92
N HIS A 587 5.76 54.52 -85.37
CA HIS A 587 4.45 54.81 -85.97
C HIS A 587 4.16 56.31 -86.02
N THR A 588 4.73 57.14 -85.14
CA THR A 588 4.64 58.61 -85.23
C THR A 588 5.73 59.20 -86.10
N TRP A 589 6.88 58.55 -86.31
CA TRP A 589 7.83 58.91 -87.37
C TRP A 589 7.30 58.51 -88.74
N GLU A 590 6.73 57.32 -88.88
CA GLU A 590 6.02 56.81 -90.06
C GLU A 590 4.77 57.64 -90.31
N SER A 591 3.93 57.92 -89.32
CA SER A 591 2.80 58.86 -89.49
C SER A 591 3.29 60.29 -89.76
N ARG A 592 4.47 60.73 -89.28
CA ARG A 592 5.08 62.01 -89.71
C ARG A 592 5.73 61.93 -91.09
N LEU A 593 6.05 60.74 -91.60
CA LEU A 593 6.63 60.54 -92.93
C LEU A 593 5.51 60.35 -93.95
N GLU A 594 4.41 59.69 -93.59
CA GLU A 594 3.13 59.66 -94.28
C GLU A 594 2.37 60.98 -94.16
N ALA A 595 2.55 61.77 -93.08
CA ALA A 595 2.05 63.13 -92.98
C ALA A 595 3.04 64.20 -93.46
N MET A 596 4.32 63.91 -93.73
CA MET A 596 5.16 64.78 -94.56
C MET A 596 5.06 64.42 -96.03
N GLN A 597 4.88 63.15 -96.39
CA GLN A 597 4.34 62.78 -97.71
C GLN A 597 2.89 63.25 -97.84
N GLY A 598 2.16 63.34 -96.74
CA GLY A 598 0.77 63.73 -96.63
C GLY A 598 0.60 65.23 -96.66
N GLU A 599 1.51 66.00 -96.05
CA GLU A 599 1.68 67.45 -96.23
C GLU A 599 2.51 67.79 -97.47
N LEU A 600 3.15 66.83 -98.15
CA LEU A 600 3.57 67.06 -99.54
C LEU A 600 2.35 66.91 -100.45
N LYS A 601 1.68 65.75 -100.41
CA LYS A 601 0.41 65.48 -101.09
C LYS A 601 -0.71 66.45 -100.69
N ALA A 602 -0.65 67.09 -99.53
CA ALA A 602 -1.60 68.08 -99.02
C ALA A 602 -0.93 69.42 -98.68
N LYS A 603 0.26 69.72 -99.22
CA LYS A 603 0.53 71.06 -99.74
C LYS A 603 0.24 71.09 -101.23
N GLU A 604 0.39 70.00 -101.97
CA GLU A 604 -0.23 69.79 -103.30
C GLU A 604 -1.77 69.89 -103.18
N ILE A 605 -2.39 69.15 -102.25
CA ILE A 605 -3.83 69.20 -102.01
C ILE A 605 -4.26 70.37 -101.12
N GLU A 606 -3.47 71.00 -100.22
CA GLU A 606 -3.90 72.30 -99.64
C GLU A 606 -3.71 73.48 -100.60
N LEU A 607 -2.79 73.44 -101.57
CA LEU A 607 -2.86 74.35 -102.72
C LEU A 607 -4.19 74.19 -103.49
N GLU A 608 -4.84 73.02 -103.35
CA GLU A 608 -6.13 72.69 -103.97
C GLU A 608 -7.35 72.76 -103.01
N GLN A 609 -7.14 72.71 -101.67
CA GLN A 609 -8.15 72.48 -100.62
C GLN A 609 -7.94 73.24 -99.30
N ALA A 610 -6.94 74.15 -99.19
CA ALA A 610 -7.09 75.36 -98.36
C ALA A 610 -8.22 76.29 -98.87
N ARG A 611 -9.00 75.77 -99.83
CA ARG A 611 -10.37 76.16 -100.19
C ARG A 611 -11.47 75.73 -99.14
N VAL A 612 -11.24 75.01 -98.00
CA VAL A 612 -12.30 74.45 -97.05
C VAL A 612 -11.92 74.26 -95.53
N SER A 613 -12.88 73.99 -94.58
CA SER A 613 -12.74 73.68 -93.11
C SER A 613 -14.09 73.32 -92.37
N THR A 614 -14.32 73.05 -91.04
CA THR A 614 -13.76 72.21 -89.89
C THR A 614 -14.68 72.29 -88.59
N VAL A 615 -14.44 71.54 -87.46
CA VAL A 615 -14.82 71.76 -85.97
C VAL A 615 -15.90 70.85 -85.22
N SER A 616 -15.80 70.52 -83.88
CA SER A 616 -16.75 69.68 -82.98
C SER A 616 -16.61 69.74 -81.38
N SER A 617 -17.35 68.95 -80.51
CA SER A 617 -17.42 68.89 -78.96
C SER A 617 -17.90 67.49 -78.32
N GLN A 618 -18.28 67.09 -77.04
CA GLN A 618 -18.76 67.64 -75.69
C GLN A 618 -18.48 66.76 -74.35
N HIS A 619 -19.45 66.32 -73.45
CA HIS A 619 -19.27 65.83 -72.00
C HIS A 619 -20.43 64.98 -71.28
N SER A 620 -20.32 64.53 -69.97
CA SER A 620 -21.30 63.68 -69.14
C SER A 620 -21.33 63.84 -67.55
N ASP A 621 -22.04 62.99 -66.71
CA ASP A 621 -22.63 63.32 -65.34
C ASP A 621 -22.95 62.16 -64.28
N THR A 622 -23.32 62.49 -62.99
CA THR A 622 -24.11 61.79 -61.88
C THR A 622 -23.54 61.01 -60.63
N GLU A 623 -24.22 61.14 -59.46
CA GLU A 623 -24.08 60.42 -58.14
C GLU A 623 -25.46 60.30 -57.39
N LEU A 624 -25.90 59.17 -56.77
CA LEU A 624 -27.23 59.14 -56.04
C LEU A 624 -27.62 58.00 -55.03
N GLU A 625 -26.83 56.96 -54.73
CA GLU A 625 -27.40 55.67 -54.22
C GLU A 625 -27.53 55.50 -52.66
N GLU A 626 -26.90 56.34 -51.82
CA GLU A 626 -26.68 56.03 -50.38
C GLU A 626 -27.92 55.95 -49.46
N VAL A 627 -29.08 56.46 -49.87
CA VAL A 627 -30.20 56.76 -48.94
C VAL A 627 -30.88 55.50 -48.36
N ARG A 628 -30.71 54.32 -48.97
CA ARG A 628 -31.57 53.14 -48.74
C ARG A 628 -31.38 52.41 -47.40
N SER A 629 -30.20 52.44 -46.77
CA SER A 629 -29.87 51.47 -45.70
C SER A 629 -30.47 51.75 -44.30
N ARG A 630 -30.87 53.00 -44.00
CA ARG A 630 -31.18 53.41 -42.61
C ARG A 630 -32.53 52.92 -42.05
N LEU A 631 -33.48 52.54 -42.91
CA LEU A 631 -34.87 52.27 -42.53
C LEU A 631 -35.12 50.90 -41.87
N GLN A 632 -34.14 50.00 -41.84
CA GLN A 632 -34.34 48.59 -41.48
C GLN A 632 -34.11 48.27 -40.00
N SER A 633 -33.54 49.19 -39.22
CA SER A 633 -33.08 48.92 -37.83
C SER A 633 -34.14 49.16 -36.74
N GLU A 634 -35.24 49.88 -37.03
CA GLU A 634 -36.18 50.33 -35.99
C GLU A 634 -37.30 49.32 -35.68
N LEU A 635 -37.44 48.25 -36.48
CA LEU A 635 -38.58 47.34 -36.43
C LEU A 635 -38.48 46.25 -35.34
N THR A 636 -37.26 45.85 -34.95
CA THR A 636 -37.01 44.67 -34.12
C THR A 636 -37.25 44.91 -32.62
N THR A 637 -36.84 46.07 -32.10
CA THR A 637 -36.83 46.40 -30.67
C THR A 637 -38.23 46.52 -30.03
N ALA A 638 -39.27 46.62 -30.85
CA ALA A 638 -40.66 46.70 -30.39
C ALA A 638 -41.28 45.35 -29.99
N GLN A 639 -40.70 44.21 -30.42
CA GLN A 639 -41.33 42.89 -30.25
C GLN A 639 -41.04 42.25 -28.88
N GLU A 640 -39.85 42.47 -28.32
CA GLU A 640 -39.42 41.83 -27.06
C GLU A 640 -40.21 42.33 -25.84
N GLN A 641 -40.59 43.62 -25.82
CA GLN A 641 -41.24 44.26 -24.67
C GLN A 641 -42.62 43.66 -24.35
N TYR A 642 -43.34 43.13 -25.35
CA TYR A 642 -44.67 42.55 -25.15
C TYR A 642 -44.67 41.16 -24.49
N GLN A 643 -43.54 40.44 -24.49
CA GLN A 643 -43.49 39.08 -23.94
C GLN A 643 -43.39 39.07 -22.40
N MET A 644 -42.57 39.95 -21.82
CA MET A 644 -42.32 39.94 -20.36
C MET A 644 -43.55 40.31 -19.50
N GLU A 645 -44.43 41.18 -19.99
CA GLU A 645 -45.62 41.60 -19.21
C GLU A 645 -46.69 40.49 -19.12
N LEU A 646 -46.67 39.55 -20.08
CA LEU A 646 -47.68 38.48 -20.19
C LEU A 646 -47.40 37.33 -19.19
N GLU A 647 -46.13 37.01 -18.95
CA GLU A 647 -45.74 35.96 -18.00
C GLU A 647 -46.02 36.35 -16.54
N LYS A 648 -45.86 37.64 -16.24
CA LYS A 648 -46.08 38.24 -14.92
C LYS A 648 -47.54 38.21 -14.46
N GLN A 649 -48.50 38.12 -15.39
CA GLN A 649 -49.93 38.01 -15.07
C GLN A 649 -50.40 36.57 -14.81
N LYS A 650 -49.63 35.54 -15.19
CA LYS A 650 -49.96 34.14 -14.86
C LYS A 650 -49.71 33.86 -13.37
N GLN A 651 -48.52 34.22 -12.89
CA GLN A 651 -48.05 33.91 -11.53
C GLN A 651 -48.96 34.43 -10.40
N THR A 652 -49.73 35.51 -10.63
CA THR A 652 -50.67 36.03 -9.64
C THR A 652 -51.96 35.21 -9.55
N ILE A 653 -52.40 34.59 -10.65
CA ILE A 653 -53.64 33.81 -10.72
C ILE A 653 -53.50 32.51 -9.92
N ASP A 654 -52.38 31.79 -10.07
CA ASP A 654 -52.15 30.51 -9.40
C ASP A 654 -52.12 30.65 -7.87
N SER A 655 -51.54 31.74 -7.35
CA SER A 655 -51.50 32.05 -5.91
C SER A 655 -52.89 32.20 -5.28
N LEU A 656 -53.86 32.70 -6.05
CA LEU A 656 -55.26 32.88 -5.62
C LEU A 656 -56.09 31.60 -5.77
N ALA A 657 -55.70 30.71 -6.69
CA ALA A 657 -56.33 29.39 -6.81
C ALA A 657 -56.03 28.51 -5.58
N GLN A 658 -54.81 28.58 -5.05
CA GLN A 658 -54.36 27.75 -3.93
C GLN A 658 -55.06 28.11 -2.61
N GLN A 659 -55.11 29.40 -2.25
CA GLN A 659 -55.81 29.88 -1.03
C GLN A 659 -57.31 29.56 -0.99
N LYS A 660 -57.92 29.30 -2.15
CA LYS A 660 -59.33 28.90 -2.26
C LYS A 660 -59.56 27.43 -1.89
N ALA A 661 -58.56 26.56 -2.03
CA ALA A 661 -58.68 25.13 -1.72
C ALA A 661 -58.73 24.88 -0.20
N ASP A 662 -57.81 25.48 0.55
CA ASP A 662 -57.65 25.28 1.99
C ASP A 662 -58.93 25.58 2.79
N LEU A 663 -59.64 26.65 2.39
CA LEU A 663 -60.91 27.05 3.01
C LEU A 663 -62.06 26.06 2.78
N VAL A 664 -62.02 25.23 1.73
CA VAL A 664 -63.04 24.21 1.47
C VAL A 664 -62.84 22.99 2.37
N GLN A 665 -61.58 22.62 2.65
CA GLN A 665 -61.24 21.46 3.50
C GLN A 665 -61.58 21.68 4.99
N LEU A 666 -61.57 22.94 5.45
CA LEU A 666 -61.98 23.28 6.82
C LEU A 666 -63.51 23.17 7.04
N VAL A 667 -64.32 23.24 5.98
CA VAL A 667 -65.79 23.15 6.07
C VAL A 667 -66.27 21.70 6.10
N THR A 668 -65.61 20.78 5.37
CA THR A 668 -66.00 19.37 5.34
C THR A 668 -65.70 18.63 6.65
N THR A 669 -64.62 18.96 7.35
CA THR A 669 -64.30 18.33 8.65
C THR A 669 -65.38 18.60 9.71
N LYS A 670 -65.88 19.84 9.81
CA LYS A 670 -66.95 20.22 10.76
C LYS A 670 -68.33 19.67 10.43
N HIS A 671 -68.54 19.14 9.22
CA HIS A 671 -69.78 18.45 8.87
C HIS A 671 -69.86 17.06 9.50
N ASN A 672 -68.76 16.30 9.47
CA ASN A 672 -68.74 14.89 9.86
C ASN A 672 -68.89 14.66 11.37
N GLU A 673 -68.31 15.53 12.21
CA GLU A 673 -68.42 15.46 13.67
C GLU A 673 -69.90 15.56 14.15
N SER A 674 -70.70 16.40 13.48
CA SER A 674 -72.09 16.68 13.88
C SER A 674 -73.02 15.46 13.70
N VAL A 675 -72.70 14.56 12.76
CA VAL A 675 -73.51 13.36 12.46
C VAL A 675 -73.39 12.31 13.58
N GLN A 676 -72.23 12.18 14.22
CA GLN A 676 -71.98 11.13 15.22
C GLN A 676 -72.80 11.33 16.50
N TYR A 677 -73.02 12.59 16.92
CA TYR A 677 -73.82 12.91 18.11
C TYR A 677 -75.33 12.61 17.98
N HIS A 678 -75.83 12.29 16.77
CA HIS A 678 -77.24 11.91 16.57
C HIS A 678 -77.49 10.39 16.63
N ALA A 679 -76.45 9.55 16.60
CA ALA A 679 -76.60 8.10 16.61
C ALA A 679 -76.91 7.54 18.01
N GLU A 680 -76.07 7.84 19.01
CA GLU A 680 -76.12 7.15 20.31
C GLU A 680 -77.34 7.54 21.17
N ILE A 681 -77.87 8.75 20.99
CA ILE A 681 -79.05 9.25 21.73
C ILE A 681 -80.32 8.41 21.44
N GLN A 682 -80.37 7.70 20.31
CA GLN A 682 -81.50 6.81 19.99
C GLN A 682 -81.46 5.49 20.78
N ARG A 683 -80.29 5.05 21.28
CA ARG A 683 -80.13 3.74 21.93
C ARG A 683 -80.79 3.62 23.30
N LEU A 684 -80.91 4.72 24.04
CA LEU A 684 -81.42 4.74 25.43
C LEU A 684 -82.96 4.88 25.54
N ASN A 685 -83.68 5.06 24.44
CA ASN A 685 -85.12 5.36 24.47
C ASN A 685 -86.05 4.18 24.13
N GLN A 686 -85.51 2.99 23.87
CA GLN A 686 -86.32 1.84 23.48
C GLN A 686 -86.15 0.66 24.44
N LEU A 687 -87.24 0.37 25.16
CA LEU A 687 -87.41 -0.66 26.18
C LEU A 687 -86.61 -0.42 27.49
N LEU A 688 -87.05 0.43 28.44
CA LEU A 688 -88.40 0.91 28.76
C LEU A 688 -89.41 -0.23 29.07
N ASN A 689 -90.24 -0.02 30.10
CA ASN A 689 -91.30 -0.91 30.59
C ASN A 689 -90.81 -2.27 31.15
N GLU A 690 -90.69 -2.41 32.48
CA GLU A 690 -91.79 -2.69 33.46
C GLU A 690 -92.11 -4.19 33.55
N HIS A 691 -92.06 -4.80 34.77
CA HIS A 691 -93.32 -5.22 35.41
C HIS A 691 -93.40 -5.75 36.89
N ASN A 692 -92.39 -6.35 37.58
CA ASN A 692 -92.73 -7.52 38.46
C ASN A 692 -92.12 -7.69 39.91
N GLU A 693 -92.77 -7.23 41.03
CA GLU A 693 -92.40 -7.48 42.50
C GLU A 693 -93.61 -7.38 43.62
N GLN A 694 -93.91 -8.37 44.62
CA GLN A 694 -94.60 -8.34 46.07
C GLN A 694 -95.84 -9.31 46.64
N ALA A 695 -96.03 -9.72 48.00
CA ALA A 695 -97.24 -10.49 48.74
C ALA A 695 -97.29 -10.79 50.38
N SER A 696 -98.02 -11.77 51.12
CA SER A 696 -99.36 -11.87 51.97
C SER A 696 -99.54 -12.91 53.27
N ARG A 697 -100.62 -12.96 54.23
CA ARG A 697 -100.93 -13.82 55.57
C ARG A 697 -102.47 -13.91 56.18
N PRO A 698 -103.13 -14.39 57.40
CA PRO A 698 -103.05 -15.24 58.75
C PRO A 698 -104.36 -16.05 59.45
N CYS A 699 -104.52 -16.49 60.81
CA CYS A 699 -105.68 -17.29 61.58
C CYS A 699 -105.75 -17.35 63.26
N SER A 700 -106.51 -18.00 64.27
CA SER A 700 -107.76 -18.94 64.68
C SER A 700 -108.08 -19.34 66.28
N GLU A 701 -109.28 -19.86 66.88
CA GLU A 701 -109.70 -20.29 68.39
C GLU A 701 -111.09 -21.16 68.71
N CYS A 702 -111.84 -21.62 69.85
CA CYS A 702 -111.96 -22.08 71.39
C CYS A 702 -113.48 -22.57 71.93
N VAL A 703 -114.14 -23.04 73.12
CA VAL A 703 -114.16 -23.71 74.59
C VAL A 703 -115.69 -23.91 75.28
N SER A 704 -116.37 -24.46 76.43
CA SER A 704 -116.46 -25.24 77.84
C SER A 704 -117.97 -25.75 78.35
N LEU A 705 -118.66 -26.23 79.53
CA LEU A 705 -118.73 -26.78 81.04
C LEU A 705 -120.24 -27.27 81.58
N ARG A 706 -120.91 -27.70 82.79
CA ARG A 706 -120.93 -28.23 84.30
C ARG A 706 -122.45 -28.50 84.99
N GLU A 707 -123.08 -29.02 86.17
CA GLU A 707 -123.07 -29.85 87.55
C GLU A 707 -124.45 -30.05 88.49
N LYS A 708 -124.65 -30.97 89.56
CA LYS A 708 -125.54 -31.05 90.91
C LYS A 708 -126.54 -32.30 91.33
N VAL A 709 -127.28 -32.69 92.48
CA VAL A 709 -127.81 -32.36 93.95
C VAL A 709 -128.45 -33.57 94.89
N GLN A 710 -128.99 -33.47 96.20
CA GLN A 710 -129.51 -34.58 97.23
C GLN A 710 -130.48 -34.24 98.53
N ASP A 711 -131.16 -35.18 99.35
CA ASP A 711 -132.06 -35.02 100.65
C ASP A 711 -132.46 -36.25 101.67
N TYR A 712 -133.12 -36.07 102.91
CA TYR A 712 -134.12 -36.92 103.82
C TYR A 712 -133.99 -37.36 105.41
N GLU A 713 -135.03 -37.93 106.17
CA GLU A 713 -135.27 -37.97 107.73
C GLU A 713 -135.70 -39.24 108.71
N ARG A 714 -136.79 -39.29 109.64
CA ARG A 714 -136.89 -39.88 111.12
C ARG A 714 -137.72 -41.18 111.70
N LEU A 715 -138.39 -41.11 112.94
CA LEU A 715 -138.91 -42.05 114.06
C LEU A 715 -137.87 -42.93 114.85
N SER A 716 -136.73 -42.36 115.24
CA SER A 716 -135.58 -43.19 115.63
C SER A 716 -135.46 -43.51 117.13
N ASP A 717 -135.74 -42.57 118.03
CA ASP A 717 -134.92 -42.31 119.24
C ASP A 717 -134.74 -43.45 120.29
N GLN A 718 -135.64 -44.45 120.38
CA GLN A 718 -135.41 -45.65 121.22
C GLN A 718 -134.82 -46.84 120.46
N ILE A 719 -135.04 -46.92 119.15
CA ILE A 719 -134.25 -47.76 118.25
C ILE A 719 -132.84 -47.16 118.14
N GLN A 720 -132.73 -45.84 118.15
CA GLN A 720 -131.49 -45.06 118.08
C GLN A 720 -130.49 -45.46 119.17
N PHE A 721 -130.87 -45.65 120.44
CA PHE A 721 -129.86 -45.98 121.47
C PHE A 721 -129.25 -47.39 121.33
N LEU A 722 -130.06 -48.37 120.90
CA LEU A 722 -129.56 -49.73 120.63
C LEU A 722 -128.84 -49.81 119.26
N ARG A 723 -129.26 -48.98 118.29
CA ARG A 723 -128.49 -48.68 117.07
C ARG A 723 -127.16 -48.05 117.41
N GLU A 724 -127.09 -46.92 118.11
CA GLU A 724 -125.88 -46.20 118.51
C GLU A 724 -124.81 -47.12 119.08
N LYS A 725 -125.15 -48.11 119.90
CA LYS A 725 -124.15 -49.09 120.38
C LYS A 725 -123.68 -50.09 119.31
N SER A 726 -124.55 -50.51 118.41
CA SER A 726 -124.23 -51.23 117.16
C SER A 726 -123.38 -50.38 116.21
N ASP A 727 -123.73 -49.11 116.09
CA ASP A 727 -123.25 -48.17 115.10
C ASP A 727 -121.91 -47.59 115.53
N ILE A 728 -121.66 -47.42 116.84
CA ILE A 728 -120.32 -47.16 117.39
C ILE A 728 -119.39 -48.34 117.09
N LEU A 729 -119.85 -49.60 117.22
CA LEU A 729 -119.01 -50.75 116.88
C LEU A 729 -118.75 -50.83 115.36
N THR A 730 -119.78 -50.58 114.56
CA THR A 730 -119.73 -50.60 113.09
C THR A 730 -118.89 -49.45 112.55
N THR A 731 -119.01 -48.24 113.10
CA THR A 731 -118.18 -47.09 112.72
C THR A 731 -116.73 -47.30 113.13
N ASN A 732 -116.41 -47.83 114.32
CA ASN A 732 -115.03 -48.17 114.67
C ASN A 732 -114.42 -49.22 113.71
N LEU A 733 -115.19 -50.25 113.32
CA LEU A 733 -114.72 -51.24 112.34
C LEU A 733 -114.55 -50.62 110.94
N MET A 734 -115.47 -49.74 110.52
CA MET A 734 -115.38 -49.03 109.25
C MET A 734 -114.23 -48.02 109.23
N THR A 735 -113.96 -47.31 110.34
CA THR A 735 -112.79 -46.42 110.45
C THR A 735 -111.50 -47.21 110.36
N GLU A 736 -111.41 -48.38 111.01
CA GLU A 736 -110.23 -49.25 110.88
C GLU A 736 -110.06 -49.81 109.46
N GLN A 737 -111.15 -50.17 108.77
CA GLN A 737 -111.09 -50.56 107.35
C GLN A 737 -110.68 -49.39 106.44
N THR A 738 -111.14 -48.16 106.71
CA THR A 738 -110.66 -46.98 105.96
C THR A 738 -109.22 -46.61 106.32
N ASN A 739 -108.79 -46.76 107.57
CA ASN A 739 -107.41 -46.54 108.00
C ASN A 739 -106.47 -47.52 107.29
N GLN A 740 -106.83 -48.80 107.23
CA GLN A 740 -106.06 -49.80 106.47
C GLN A 740 -106.04 -49.51 104.97
N ARG A 741 -107.16 -49.07 104.40
CA ARG A 741 -107.20 -48.65 102.97
C ARG A 741 -106.32 -47.43 102.71
N VAL A 742 -106.36 -46.41 103.57
CA VAL A 742 -105.53 -45.20 103.45
C VAL A 742 -104.05 -45.56 103.59
N ALA A 743 -103.66 -46.34 104.60
CA ALA A 743 -102.27 -46.79 104.77
C ALA A 743 -101.76 -47.66 103.59
N LEU A 744 -102.64 -48.43 102.94
CA LEU A 744 -102.30 -49.14 101.70
C LEU A 744 -102.15 -48.19 100.50
N GLN A 745 -102.98 -47.14 100.42
CA GLN A 745 -102.88 -46.12 99.38
C GLN A 745 -101.63 -45.26 99.55
N GLU A 746 -101.35 -44.76 100.76
CA GLU A 746 -100.10 -44.06 101.12
C GLU A 746 -98.86 -44.89 100.79
N LYS A 747 -98.89 -46.20 101.11
CA LYS A 747 -97.82 -47.13 100.74
C LYS A 747 -97.65 -47.26 99.23
N GLN A 748 -98.74 -47.24 98.46
CA GLN A 748 -98.66 -47.28 96.99
C GLN A 748 -98.14 -45.95 96.43
N GLU A 749 -98.63 -44.81 96.91
CA GLU A 749 -98.15 -43.48 96.53
C GLU A 749 -96.64 -43.31 96.85
N LEU A 750 -96.17 -43.80 98.00
CA LEU A 750 -94.74 -43.83 98.35
C LEU A 750 -93.91 -44.77 97.44
N LEU A 751 -94.48 -45.89 96.97
CA LEU A 751 -93.82 -46.76 96.00
C LEU A 751 -93.77 -46.11 94.60
N GLU A 752 -94.82 -45.40 94.21
CA GLU A 752 -94.87 -44.66 92.94
C GLU A 752 -93.89 -43.47 92.95
N GLN A 753 -93.81 -42.72 94.06
CA GLN A 753 -92.79 -41.68 94.31
C GLN A 753 -91.36 -42.24 94.32
N LYS A 754 -91.13 -43.39 94.98
CA LYS A 754 -89.82 -44.07 94.91
C LYS A 754 -89.47 -44.44 93.47
N ASN A 755 -90.44 -44.93 92.70
CA ASN A 755 -90.24 -45.32 91.31
C ASN A 755 -90.11 -44.12 90.35
N SER A 756 -90.66 -42.94 90.66
CA SER A 756 -90.35 -41.72 89.90
C SER A 756 -88.94 -41.24 90.21
N LEU A 757 -88.59 -41.09 91.50
CA LEU A 757 -87.25 -40.69 91.94
C LEU A 757 -86.15 -41.62 91.42
N GLN A 758 -86.41 -42.93 91.31
CA GLN A 758 -85.46 -43.86 90.70
C GLN A 758 -85.25 -43.57 89.20
N ARG A 759 -86.32 -43.33 88.44
CA ARG A 759 -86.22 -42.96 87.01
C ARG A 759 -85.55 -41.59 86.82
N ASP A 760 -85.80 -40.65 87.72
CA ASP A 760 -85.16 -39.33 87.69
C ASP A 760 -83.67 -39.44 88.00
N LEU A 761 -83.27 -40.28 88.96
CA LEU A 761 -81.86 -40.61 89.23
C LEU A 761 -81.17 -41.30 88.05
N ASP A 762 -81.82 -42.27 87.42
CA ASP A 762 -81.24 -43.00 86.28
C ASP A 762 -81.19 -42.12 85.01
N ARG A 763 -82.14 -41.20 84.83
CA ARG A 763 -82.08 -40.13 83.81
C ARG A 763 -80.96 -39.12 84.10
N LEU A 764 -80.76 -38.73 85.36
CA LEU A 764 -79.66 -37.83 85.75
C LEU A 764 -78.30 -38.50 85.52
N ARG A 765 -78.16 -39.80 85.80
CA ARG A 765 -76.96 -40.59 85.48
C ARG A 765 -76.70 -40.63 83.98
N GLN A 766 -77.72 -40.92 83.18
CA GLN A 766 -77.62 -40.95 81.72
C GLN A 766 -77.19 -39.58 81.16
N HIS A 767 -77.80 -38.50 81.64
CA HIS A 767 -77.47 -37.13 81.21
C HIS A 767 -76.08 -36.65 81.69
N LEU A 768 -75.61 -37.13 82.85
CA LEU A 768 -74.23 -36.88 83.30
C LEU A 768 -73.22 -37.65 82.43
N MET A 769 -73.51 -38.91 82.11
CA MET A 769 -72.70 -39.71 81.17
C MET A 769 -72.66 -39.08 79.79
N GLU A 770 -73.80 -38.63 79.24
CA GLU A 770 -73.87 -37.91 77.96
C GLU A 770 -73.08 -36.59 77.97
N ILE A 771 -72.97 -35.91 79.11
CA ILE A 771 -72.14 -34.70 79.28
C ILE A 771 -70.65 -35.05 79.42
N GLU A 772 -70.30 -36.11 80.15
CA GLU A 772 -68.92 -36.60 80.30
C GLU A 772 -68.39 -37.14 78.96
N ASP A 773 -69.20 -37.89 78.21
CA ASP A 773 -68.91 -38.35 76.85
C ASP A 773 -68.77 -37.16 75.88
N ALA A 774 -69.66 -36.17 75.94
CA ALA A 774 -69.55 -34.96 75.12
C ALA A 774 -68.27 -34.16 75.41
N HIS A 775 -67.93 -33.93 76.69
CA HIS A 775 -66.72 -33.21 77.07
C HIS A 775 -65.43 -33.99 76.80
N THR A 776 -65.44 -35.33 76.87
CA THR A 776 -64.30 -36.14 76.43
C THR A 776 -64.15 -36.11 74.91
N GLN A 777 -65.25 -36.10 74.13
CA GLN A 777 -65.18 -35.88 72.69
C GLN A 777 -64.66 -34.46 72.35
N GLU A 778 -65.19 -33.41 72.98
CA GLU A 778 -64.73 -32.02 72.77
C GLU A 778 -63.23 -31.87 73.07
N THR A 779 -62.73 -32.48 74.15
CA THR A 779 -61.29 -32.44 74.48
C THR A 779 -60.43 -33.28 73.54
N VAL A 780 -60.92 -34.41 73.02
CA VAL A 780 -60.24 -35.18 71.96
C VAL A 780 -60.21 -34.40 70.64
N GLU A 781 -61.30 -33.75 70.23
CA GLU A 781 -61.33 -32.90 69.03
C GLU A 781 -60.41 -31.68 69.16
N LEU A 782 -60.34 -31.05 70.34
CA LEU A 782 -59.40 -29.97 70.62
C LEU A 782 -57.94 -30.46 70.59
N GLN A 783 -57.66 -31.66 71.13
CA GLN A 783 -56.34 -32.26 71.05
C GLN A 783 -55.94 -32.60 69.60
N GLN A 784 -56.85 -33.16 68.80
CA GLN A 784 -56.60 -33.41 67.37
C GLN A 784 -56.31 -32.12 66.60
N ARG A 785 -57.07 -31.04 66.85
CA ARG A 785 -56.81 -29.72 66.24
C ARG A 785 -55.49 -29.10 66.73
N TYR A 786 -55.10 -29.34 67.99
CA TYR A 786 -53.80 -28.94 68.51
C TYR A 786 -52.65 -29.70 67.83
N ASP A 787 -52.74 -31.03 67.72
CA ASP A 787 -51.70 -31.83 67.06
C ASP A 787 -51.64 -31.55 65.55
N GLU A 788 -52.77 -31.35 64.87
CA GLU A 788 -52.81 -30.87 63.48
C GLU A 788 -52.10 -29.52 63.31
N THR A 789 -52.40 -28.53 64.17
CA THR A 789 -51.78 -27.20 64.07
C THR A 789 -50.30 -27.24 64.45
N ARG A 790 -49.89 -28.12 65.37
CA ARG A 790 -48.48 -28.37 65.68
C ARG A 790 -47.73 -29.04 64.54
N CYS A 791 -48.36 -29.99 63.83
CA CYS A 791 -47.79 -30.60 62.62
C CYS A 791 -47.66 -29.59 61.48
N LYS A 792 -48.67 -28.73 61.27
CA LYS A 792 -48.63 -27.62 60.30
C LYS A 792 -47.56 -26.57 60.65
N LEU A 793 -47.36 -26.29 61.94
CA LEU A 793 -46.26 -25.44 62.41
C LEU A 793 -44.90 -26.06 62.09
N ALA A 794 -44.73 -27.36 62.38
CA ALA A 794 -43.48 -28.08 62.14
C ALA A 794 -43.13 -28.16 60.64
N SER A 795 -44.10 -28.38 59.75
CA SER A 795 -43.87 -28.37 58.30
C SER A 795 -43.50 -26.97 57.79
N LEU A 796 -44.17 -25.92 58.25
CA LEU A 796 -43.83 -24.54 57.91
C LEU A 796 -42.44 -24.14 58.43
N GLU A 797 -42.05 -24.59 59.63
CA GLU A 797 -40.69 -24.42 60.12
C GLU A 797 -39.65 -25.13 59.25
N GLU A 798 -39.95 -26.33 58.75
CA GLU A 798 -39.05 -27.08 57.87
C GLU A 798 -38.96 -26.43 56.48
N GLU A 799 -40.07 -25.92 55.93
CA GLU A 799 -40.11 -25.13 54.70
C GLU A 799 -39.31 -23.82 54.84
N VAL A 800 -39.44 -23.10 55.96
CA VAL A 800 -38.63 -21.90 56.24
C VAL A 800 -37.13 -22.24 56.36
N LYS A 801 -36.77 -23.35 56.99
CA LYS A 801 -35.38 -23.84 57.06
C LYS A 801 -34.85 -24.20 55.66
N LYS A 802 -35.63 -24.93 54.84
CA LYS A 802 -35.31 -25.24 53.44
C LYS A 802 -35.15 -23.97 52.59
N SER A 803 -36.05 -23.01 52.73
CA SER A 803 -36.00 -21.72 52.03
C SER A 803 -34.79 -20.88 52.44
N THR A 804 -34.45 -20.87 53.73
CA THR A 804 -33.26 -20.16 54.25
C THR A 804 -31.97 -20.82 53.74
N ASN A 805 -31.92 -22.15 53.66
CA ASN A 805 -30.79 -22.89 53.07
C ASN A 805 -30.70 -22.68 51.55
N ALA A 806 -31.83 -22.53 50.85
CA ALA A 806 -31.87 -22.17 49.43
C ALA A 806 -31.38 -20.74 49.20
N LEU A 807 -31.76 -19.79 50.06
CA LEU A 807 -31.29 -18.40 50.02
C LEU A 807 -29.79 -18.27 50.33
N THR A 808 -29.28 -18.97 51.36
CA THR A 808 -27.84 -18.94 51.66
C THR A 808 -27.01 -19.63 50.58
N SER A 809 -27.44 -20.79 50.04
CA SER A 809 -26.75 -21.44 48.93
C SER A 809 -26.86 -20.69 47.59
N ALA A 810 -27.92 -19.90 47.37
CA ALA A 810 -27.99 -18.95 46.27
C ALA A 810 -27.02 -17.77 46.49
N SER A 811 -26.96 -17.21 47.71
CA SER A 811 -26.04 -16.13 48.07
C SER A 811 -24.57 -16.55 47.97
N ILE A 812 -24.23 -17.78 48.38
CA ILE A 812 -22.87 -18.34 48.26
C ILE A 812 -22.50 -18.50 46.78
N ARG A 813 -23.37 -19.07 45.95
CA ARG A 813 -23.12 -19.20 44.50
C ARG A 813 -23.00 -17.83 43.80
N ALA A 814 -23.81 -16.85 44.18
CA ALA A 814 -23.70 -15.48 43.66
C ALA A 814 -22.38 -14.81 44.07
N ASN A 815 -21.91 -15.03 45.31
CA ASN A 815 -20.62 -14.51 45.77
C ASN A 815 -19.44 -15.21 45.07
N GLN A 816 -19.50 -16.54 44.90
CA GLN A 816 -18.53 -17.30 44.10
C GLN A 816 -18.47 -16.82 42.65
N GLN A 817 -19.62 -16.50 42.04
CA GLN A 817 -19.67 -15.90 40.70
C GLN A 817 -19.09 -14.47 40.66
N ALA A 818 -19.26 -13.68 41.73
CA ALA A 818 -18.61 -12.38 41.84
C ALA A 818 -17.07 -12.53 41.97
N GLU A 819 -16.59 -13.52 42.73
CA GLU A 819 -15.16 -13.81 42.91
C GLU A 819 -14.50 -14.37 41.63
N THR A 820 -15.18 -15.22 40.85
CA THR A 820 -14.67 -15.67 39.54
C THR A 820 -14.67 -14.54 38.51
N LEU A 821 -15.69 -13.67 38.49
CA LEU A 821 -15.67 -12.47 37.64
C LEU A 821 -14.59 -11.46 38.07
N GLN A 822 -14.35 -11.30 39.38
CA GLN A 822 -13.29 -10.42 39.89
C GLN A 822 -11.89 -10.94 39.54
N THR A 823 -11.64 -12.24 39.62
CA THR A 823 -10.35 -12.85 39.23
C THR A 823 -10.15 -12.82 37.71
N GLN A 824 -11.18 -13.06 36.91
CA GLN A 824 -11.15 -12.85 35.46
C GLN A 824 -10.84 -11.38 35.09
N TYR A 825 -11.45 -10.43 35.80
CA TYR A 825 -11.19 -9.00 35.60
C TYR A 825 -9.73 -8.63 35.97
N GLN A 826 -9.17 -9.19 37.05
CA GLN A 826 -7.76 -9.00 37.41
C GLN A 826 -6.82 -9.60 36.35
N LEU A 827 -7.12 -10.77 35.80
CA LEU A 827 -6.34 -11.38 34.72
C LEU A 827 -6.38 -10.51 33.44
N LEU A 828 -7.55 -9.97 33.08
CA LEU A 828 -7.68 -9.04 31.94
C LEU A 828 -6.93 -7.72 32.16
N LEU A 829 -6.89 -7.20 33.40
CA LEU A 829 -6.05 -6.05 33.76
C LEU A 829 -4.55 -6.35 33.61
N GLN A 830 -4.09 -7.53 34.06
CA GLN A 830 -2.70 -7.94 33.89
C GLN A 830 -2.35 -8.10 32.40
N GLN A 831 -3.20 -8.78 31.62
CA GLN A 831 -3.01 -8.93 30.17
C GLN A 831 -2.97 -7.59 29.45
N ARG A 832 -3.83 -6.63 29.81
CA ARG A 832 -3.78 -5.24 29.33
C ARG A 832 -2.43 -4.60 29.62
N ASP A 833 -1.90 -4.75 30.84
CA ASP A 833 -0.65 -4.09 31.24
C ASP A 833 0.58 -4.75 30.64
N GLU A 834 0.58 -6.07 30.44
CA GLU A 834 1.58 -6.78 29.65
C GLU A 834 1.54 -6.36 28.17
N LEU A 835 0.36 -6.16 27.58
CA LEU A 835 0.22 -5.65 26.21
C LEU A 835 0.67 -4.20 26.09
N ASN A 836 0.35 -3.34 27.06
CA ASN A 836 0.85 -1.96 27.13
C ASN A 836 2.39 -1.92 27.25
N ALA A 837 2.99 -2.79 28.06
CA ALA A 837 4.44 -2.91 28.18
C ALA A 837 5.09 -3.43 26.88
N LYS A 838 4.47 -4.41 26.22
CA LYS A 838 4.89 -4.91 24.90
C LYS A 838 4.82 -3.80 23.83
N LEU A 839 3.72 -3.04 23.79
CA LEU A 839 3.53 -1.90 22.88
C LEU A 839 4.57 -0.80 23.13
N SER A 840 4.74 -0.37 24.37
CA SER A 840 5.77 0.62 24.73
C SER A 840 7.17 0.13 24.33
N SER A 841 7.48 -1.17 24.47
CA SER A 841 8.75 -1.74 23.99
C SER A 841 8.88 -1.74 22.46
N ALA A 842 7.78 -1.80 21.72
CA ALA A 842 7.77 -1.73 20.25
C ALA A 842 7.99 -0.30 19.78
N ASP A 843 7.28 0.67 20.34
CA ASP A 843 7.51 2.11 20.11
C ASP A 843 8.96 2.49 20.39
N ASP A 844 9.55 1.93 21.46
CA ASP A 844 10.96 2.09 21.83
C ASP A 844 11.94 1.47 20.82
N ARG A 845 11.54 0.42 20.09
CA ARG A 845 12.35 -0.14 18.99
C ARG A 845 12.19 0.71 17.74
N ASP A 846 10.98 1.13 17.41
CA ASP A 846 10.72 1.90 16.20
C ASP A 846 11.29 3.31 16.25
N GLN A 847 11.34 3.97 17.42
CA GLN A 847 12.11 5.20 17.60
C GLN A 847 13.62 5.00 17.37
N LYS A 848 14.19 3.86 17.81
CA LYS A 848 15.60 3.51 17.58
C LYS A 848 15.87 3.17 16.10
N ASN A 849 14.93 2.48 15.45
CA ASN A 849 14.96 2.18 14.02
C ASN A 849 14.88 3.48 13.20
N GLN A 850 13.95 4.38 13.54
CA GLN A 850 13.78 5.69 12.89
C GLN A 850 15.02 6.56 13.05
N ALA A 851 15.59 6.68 14.26
CA ALA A 851 16.84 7.39 14.48
C ALA A 851 18.01 6.78 13.68
N SER A 852 18.06 5.45 13.55
CA SER A 852 19.06 4.75 12.74
C SER A 852 18.87 5.02 11.24
N LEU A 853 17.63 5.05 10.75
CA LEU A 853 17.29 5.43 9.38
C LEU A 853 17.66 6.88 9.09
N THR A 854 17.39 7.83 9.99
CA THR A 854 17.82 9.23 9.83
C THR A 854 19.35 9.36 9.81
N ASN A 855 20.07 8.63 10.66
CA ASN A 855 21.53 8.60 10.62
C ASN A 855 22.06 8.06 9.27
N LEU A 856 21.42 7.01 8.73
CA LEU A 856 21.77 6.45 7.42
C LEU A 856 21.41 7.40 6.26
N GLN A 857 20.29 8.12 6.35
CA GLN A 857 19.89 9.15 5.39
C GLN A 857 20.91 10.29 5.35
N CYS A 858 21.28 10.86 6.50
CA CYS A 858 22.31 11.91 6.56
C CYS A 858 23.70 11.41 6.10
N ALA A 859 24.03 10.14 6.34
CA ALA A 859 25.26 9.54 5.80
C ALA A 859 25.20 9.41 4.26
N LEU A 860 24.07 8.97 3.70
CA LEU A 860 23.86 8.87 2.25
C LEU A 860 23.88 10.26 1.58
N GLU A 861 23.21 11.26 2.15
CA GLU A 861 23.30 12.67 1.73
C GLU A 861 24.75 13.17 1.76
N GLN A 862 25.51 12.86 2.81
CA GLN A 862 26.92 13.22 2.89
C GLN A 862 27.78 12.52 1.82
N PHE A 863 27.52 11.25 1.51
CA PHE A 863 28.17 10.54 0.42
C PHE A 863 27.81 11.11 -0.97
N GLN A 864 26.55 11.50 -1.18
CA GLN A 864 26.11 12.17 -2.41
C GLN A 864 26.78 13.54 -2.57
N MET A 865 26.72 14.40 -1.55
CA MET A 865 27.35 15.73 -1.52
C MET A 865 28.88 15.68 -1.69
N ASN A 866 29.54 14.63 -1.17
CA ASN A 866 30.97 14.41 -1.41
C ASN A 866 31.25 13.96 -2.85
N ARG A 867 30.45 13.02 -3.38
CA ARG A 867 30.57 12.56 -4.78
C ARG A 867 30.30 13.68 -5.79
N GLU A 868 29.32 14.54 -5.54
CA GLU A 868 29.05 15.73 -6.36
C GLU A 868 30.24 16.70 -6.34
N ARG A 869 30.78 17.02 -5.15
CA ARG A 869 32.00 17.83 -5.02
C ARG A 869 33.21 17.23 -5.75
N ASP A 870 33.39 15.91 -5.70
CA ASP A 870 34.48 15.24 -6.43
C ASP A 870 34.27 15.31 -7.95
N ILE A 871 33.02 15.18 -8.43
CA ILE A 871 32.66 15.38 -9.84
C ILE A 871 32.86 16.83 -10.27
N GLU A 872 32.52 17.82 -9.45
CA GLU A 872 32.80 19.23 -9.71
C GLU A 872 34.31 19.49 -9.83
N LEU A 873 35.10 19.01 -8.88
CA LEU A 873 36.56 19.16 -8.87
C LEU A 873 37.21 18.47 -10.08
N ALA A 874 36.77 17.26 -10.44
CA ALA A 874 37.20 16.57 -11.65
C ALA A 874 36.83 17.37 -12.92
N THR A 875 35.61 17.89 -12.99
CA THR A 875 35.10 18.70 -14.12
C THR A 875 35.88 20.01 -14.27
N VAL A 876 36.19 20.70 -13.17
CA VAL A 876 37.01 21.92 -13.17
C VAL A 876 38.44 21.63 -13.64
N ASN A 877 39.04 20.52 -13.19
CA ASN A 877 40.37 20.11 -13.67
C ASN A 877 40.37 19.77 -15.17
N ILE A 878 39.39 18.99 -15.64
CA ILE A 878 39.24 18.65 -17.07
C ILE A 878 39.04 19.91 -17.93
N ARG A 879 38.19 20.85 -17.50
CA ARG A 879 38.01 22.15 -18.18
C ARG A 879 39.33 22.92 -18.27
N LYS A 880 40.11 22.95 -17.20
CA LYS A 880 41.41 23.64 -17.14
C LYS A 880 42.48 22.99 -18.02
N ASP A 881 42.50 21.67 -18.13
CA ASP A 881 43.40 20.95 -19.03
C ASP A 881 42.98 21.08 -20.51
N LEU A 882 41.68 21.14 -20.79
CA LEU A 882 41.15 21.42 -22.12
C LEU A 882 41.46 22.87 -22.55
N GLU A 883 41.38 23.83 -21.63
CA GLU A 883 41.78 25.23 -21.86
C GLU A 883 43.30 25.37 -22.10
N ARG A 884 44.13 24.68 -21.31
CA ARG A 884 45.58 24.54 -21.57
C ARG A 884 45.87 23.92 -22.94
N ALA A 885 45.09 22.92 -23.36
CA ALA A 885 45.24 22.28 -24.67
C ALA A 885 44.88 23.24 -25.81
N ARG A 886 43.74 23.94 -25.71
CA ARG A 886 43.34 24.99 -26.67
C ARG A 886 44.38 26.10 -26.80
N SER A 887 44.91 26.60 -25.69
CA SER A 887 45.94 27.64 -25.72
C SER A 887 47.23 27.18 -26.43
N ARG A 888 47.62 25.91 -26.29
CA ARG A 888 48.73 25.31 -27.07
C ARG A 888 48.37 25.13 -28.54
N GLU A 889 47.13 24.76 -28.86
CA GLU A 889 46.66 24.66 -30.25
C GLU A 889 46.71 26.03 -30.93
N GLU A 890 46.25 27.09 -30.26
CA GLU A 890 46.33 28.46 -30.75
C GLU A 890 47.77 28.95 -30.95
N GLN A 891 48.67 28.64 -30.01
CA GLN A 891 50.11 28.91 -30.15
C GLN A 891 50.70 28.20 -31.38
N LEU A 892 50.53 26.88 -31.49
CA LEU A 892 51.02 26.09 -32.62
C LEU A 892 50.40 26.54 -33.96
N ARG A 893 49.13 26.96 -33.96
CA ARG A 893 48.45 27.53 -35.13
C ARG A 893 48.96 28.92 -35.48
N GLY A 894 49.46 29.68 -34.50
CA GLY A 894 50.25 30.90 -34.71
C GLY A 894 51.61 30.60 -35.34
N ASP A 895 52.36 29.66 -34.78
CA ASP A 895 53.66 29.23 -35.30
C ASP A 895 53.56 28.70 -36.73
N VAL A 896 52.54 27.89 -37.04
CA VAL A 896 52.27 27.40 -38.40
C VAL A 896 51.99 28.55 -39.37
N LYS A 897 51.24 29.59 -38.97
CA LYS A 897 51.04 30.79 -39.81
C LYS A 897 52.35 31.55 -40.02
N LEU A 898 53.17 31.71 -38.98
CA LEU A 898 54.47 32.38 -39.07
C LEU A 898 55.44 31.62 -39.99
N LEU A 899 55.49 30.29 -39.88
CA LEU A 899 56.28 29.42 -40.76
C LEU A 899 55.76 29.42 -42.21
N GLN A 900 54.43 29.48 -42.42
CA GLN A 900 53.84 29.66 -43.75
C GLN A 900 54.22 31.01 -44.36
N GLN A 901 54.22 32.09 -43.57
CA GLN A 901 54.68 33.41 -44.02
C GLN A 901 56.18 33.37 -44.37
N GLN A 902 57.04 32.88 -43.47
CA GLN A 902 58.47 32.74 -43.73
C GLN A 902 58.77 31.89 -44.97
N LEU A 903 58.01 30.80 -45.19
CA LEU A 903 58.13 29.97 -46.38
C LEU A 903 57.71 30.72 -47.66
N ASN A 904 56.69 31.56 -47.60
CA ASN A 904 56.27 32.38 -48.74
C ASN A 904 57.25 33.53 -49.01
N ASP A 905 57.78 34.17 -47.98
CA ASP A 905 58.83 35.19 -48.11
C ASP A 905 60.13 34.58 -48.66
N ALA A 906 60.49 33.36 -48.24
CA ALA A 906 61.62 32.60 -48.79
C ALA A 906 61.38 32.20 -50.27
N LYS A 907 60.16 31.77 -50.64
CA LYS A 907 59.80 31.53 -52.06
C LYS A 907 59.91 32.81 -52.89
N ASN A 908 59.40 33.93 -52.37
CA ASN A 908 59.47 35.23 -53.05
C ASN A 908 60.93 35.69 -53.22
N GLY A 909 61.76 35.50 -52.19
CA GLY A 909 63.21 35.73 -52.26
C GLY A 909 63.91 34.82 -53.28
N LEU A 910 63.51 33.55 -53.37
CA LEU A 910 64.05 32.60 -54.35
C LEU A 910 63.60 32.92 -55.79
N LEU A 911 62.36 33.37 -55.99
CA LEU A 911 61.88 33.88 -57.28
C LEU A 911 62.60 35.18 -57.69
N ALA A 912 62.90 36.06 -56.73
CA ALA A 912 63.72 37.23 -56.97
C ALA A 912 65.18 36.86 -57.32
N ALA A 913 65.76 35.87 -56.63
CA ALA A 913 67.10 35.35 -56.92
C ALA A 913 67.16 34.66 -58.30
N ALA A 914 66.13 33.91 -58.69
CA ALA A 914 66.00 33.34 -60.04
C ALA A 914 65.96 34.46 -61.09
N ARG A 915 65.07 35.45 -60.92
CA ARG A 915 64.98 36.61 -61.83
C ARG A 915 66.28 37.42 -61.93
N ILE A 916 67.03 37.54 -60.83
CA ILE A 916 68.37 38.17 -60.82
C ILE A 916 69.38 37.28 -61.56
N SER A 917 69.26 35.96 -61.48
CA SER A 917 70.09 35.00 -62.22
C SER A 917 69.82 35.08 -63.72
N ASP A 918 68.55 35.12 -64.15
CA ASP A 918 68.16 35.33 -65.55
C ASP A 918 68.71 36.65 -66.09
N GLN A 919 68.54 37.73 -65.32
CA GLN A 919 69.04 39.07 -65.68
C GLN A 919 70.58 39.11 -65.73
N LEU A 920 71.25 38.35 -64.86
CA LEU A 920 72.70 38.18 -64.87
C LEU A 920 73.16 37.38 -66.09
N GLU A 921 72.48 36.29 -66.47
CA GLU A 921 72.79 35.51 -67.67
C GLU A 921 72.62 36.37 -68.95
N ILE A 922 71.52 37.12 -69.06
CA ILE A 922 71.32 38.10 -70.14
C ILE A 922 72.45 39.15 -70.15
N SER A 923 72.91 39.62 -68.99
CA SER A 923 74.05 40.53 -68.90
C SER A 923 75.37 39.87 -69.33
N GLN A 924 75.58 38.59 -69.03
CA GLN A 924 76.77 37.84 -69.44
C GLN A 924 76.78 37.57 -70.95
N VAL A 925 75.63 37.23 -71.54
CA VAL A 925 75.47 37.04 -72.99
C VAL A 925 75.67 38.37 -73.74
N THR A 926 75.14 39.48 -73.24
CA THR A 926 75.38 40.80 -73.86
C THR A 926 76.82 41.27 -73.69
N VAL A 927 77.46 41.06 -72.54
CA VAL A 927 78.90 41.31 -72.34
C VAL A 927 79.77 40.42 -73.23
N ALA A 928 79.40 39.16 -73.44
CA ALA A 928 80.08 38.27 -74.38
C ALA A 928 79.94 38.77 -75.82
N SER A 929 78.74 39.16 -76.24
CA SER A 929 78.48 39.75 -77.56
C SER A 929 79.33 41.01 -77.78
N LEU A 930 79.30 41.96 -76.83
CA LEU A 930 80.11 43.19 -76.85
C LEU A 930 81.61 42.91 -76.89
N LYS A 931 82.10 41.88 -76.19
CA LYS A 931 83.50 41.42 -76.30
C LYS A 931 83.83 40.90 -77.70
N THR A 932 82.92 40.20 -78.38
CA THR A 932 83.15 39.82 -79.79
C THR A 932 83.06 41.01 -80.76
N GLU A 933 82.24 42.02 -80.49
CA GLU A 933 82.21 43.28 -81.25
C GLU A 933 83.49 44.09 -81.08
N LEU A 934 84.04 44.14 -79.86
CA LEU A 934 85.35 44.72 -79.55
C LEU A 934 86.45 43.97 -80.32
N ALA A 935 86.55 42.64 -80.17
CA ALA A 935 87.54 41.85 -80.91
C ALA A 935 87.45 42.04 -82.44
N LYS A 936 86.23 42.09 -83.01
CA LYS A 936 86.00 42.41 -84.43
C LYS A 936 86.32 43.86 -84.82
N ARG A 937 86.39 44.79 -83.87
CA ARG A 937 86.86 46.16 -84.09
C ARG A 937 88.38 46.25 -83.96
N ASP A 938 88.96 45.61 -82.96
CA ASP A 938 90.41 45.53 -82.76
C ASP A 938 91.08 44.83 -83.95
N GLU A 939 90.49 43.75 -84.46
CA GLU A 939 90.89 43.09 -85.71
C GLU A 939 90.81 44.03 -86.93
N LYS A 940 89.76 44.87 -87.02
CA LYS A 940 89.63 45.88 -88.09
C LYS A 940 90.62 47.03 -87.93
N TYR A 941 90.93 47.45 -86.70
CA TYR A 941 91.95 48.45 -86.44
C TYR A 941 93.34 47.91 -86.80
N ALA A 942 93.69 46.70 -86.37
CA ALA A 942 94.92 46.03 -86.78
C ALA A 942 95.02 45.84 -88.31
N ALA A 943 93.92 45.49 -88.99
CA ALA A 943 93.89 45.38 -90.45
C ALA A 943 94.01 46.75 -91.17
N LEU A 944 93.50 47.84 -90.58
CA LEU A 944 93.68 49.19 -91.08
C LEU A 944 95.11 49.71 -90.83
N GLU A 945 95.68 49.39 -89.67
CA GLU A 945 97.05 49.74 -89.28
C GLU A 945 98.08 48.99 -90.12
N HIS A 946 97.88 47.69 -90.39
CA HIS A 946 98.68 46.93 -91.36
C HIS A 946 98.63 47.57 -92.76
N ARG A 947 97.43 47.92 -93.24
CA ARG A 947 97.28 48.59 -94.54
C ARG A 947 97.92 49.99 -94.56
N LEU A 948 97.93 50.70 -93.44
CA LEU A 948 98.62 51.97 -93.30
C LEU A 948 100.13 51.76 -93.44
N GLN A 949 100.70 50.83 -92.68
CA GLN A 949 102.13 50.45 -92.75
C GLN A 949 102.54 49.98 -94.15
N GLU A 950 101.71 49.18 -94.84
CA GLU A 950 101.94 48.80 -96.24
C GLU A 950 101.98 50.02 -97.17
N THR A 951 101.09 51.01 -96.98
CA THR A 951 101.11 52.24 -97.79
C THR A 951 102.28 53.17 -97.46
N GLU A 952 102.70 53.24 -96.19
CA GLU A 952 103.87 54.02 -95.76
C GLU A 952 105.16 53.42 -96.33
N ALA A 953 105.37 52.11 -96.19
CA ALA A 953 106.50 51.40 -96.79
C ALA A 953 106.55 51.55 -98.31
N SER A 954 105.40 51.48 -98.98
CA SER A 954 105.26 51.64 -100.44
C SER A 954 105.59 53.06 -100.94
N GLN A 955 105.41 54.10 -100.10
CA GLN A 955 105.85 55.46 -100.42
C GLN A 955 107.32 55.70 -100.06
N ALA A 956 107.80 55.19 -98.91
CA ALA A 956 109.16 55.39 -98.44
C ALA A 956 110.23 54.93 -99.45
N ASP A 957 110.19 53.67 -99.87
CA ASP A 957 111.19 53.09 -100.81
C ASP A 957 111.24 53.82 -102.17
N LYS A 958 110.11 54.42 -102.56
CA LYS A 958 109.96 55.17 -103.81
C LYS A 958 110.55 56.57 -103.72
N VAL A 959 110.43 57.22 -102.55
CA VAL A 959 111.01 58.53 -102.27
C VAL A 959 112.52 58.42 -102.06
N GLU A 960 113.00 57.44 -101.30
CA GLU A 960 114.44 57.26 -101.05
C GLU A 960 115.23 56.97 -102.34
N LYS A 961 114.76 56.03 -103.18
CA LYS A 961 115.41 55.74 -104.47
C LYS A 961 115.47 56.96 -105.40
N MET A 962 114.46 57.82 -105.38
CA MET A 962 114.45 59.10 -106.12
C MET A 962 115.45 60.11 -105.54
N LEU A 963 115.47 60.26 -104.22
CA LEU A 963 116.31 61.22 -103.52
C LEU A 963 117.80 60.90 -103.69
N VAL A 964 118.20 59.65 -103.43
CA VAL A 964 119.59 59.18 -103.59
C VAL A 964 120.07 59.33 -105.04
N LYS A 965 119.24 58.95 -106.02
CA LYS A 965 119.56 59.13 -107.44
C LYS A 965 119.85 60.59 -107.80
N ASN A 966 119.04 61.52 -107.31
CA ASN A 966 119.20 62.94 -107.60
C ASN A 966 120.45 63.54 -106.94
N LEU A 967 120.77 63.17 -105.69
CA LEU A 967 122.00 63.62 -105.03
C LEU A 967 123.27 63.11 -105.73
N VAL A 968 123.29 61.82 -106.14
CA VAL A 968 124.44 61.24 -106.86
C VAL A 968 124.66 61.91 -108.22
N ILE A 969 123.59 62.17 -108.98
CA ILE A 969 123.68 62.92 -110.25
C ILE A 969 124.23 64.33 -110.02
N GLY A 970 123.75 65.03 -108.98
CA GLY A 970 124.25 66.36 -108.59
C GLY A 970 125.76 66.37 -108.33
N TYR A 971 126.27 65.40 -107.56
CA TYR A 971 127.70 65.29 -107.25
C TYR A 971 128.59 65.06 -108.48
N VAL A 972 128.13 64.23 -109.43
CA VAL A 972 128.89 63.94 -110.65
C VAL A 972 128.97 65.18 -111.54
N VAL A 973 127.85 65.89 -111.74
CA VAL A 973 127.71 66.98 -112.72
C VAL A 973 128.25 68.33 -112.23
N ALA A 974 128.38 68.55 -110.91
CA ALA A 974 128.84 69.83 -110.35
C ALA A 974 130.22 70.28 -110.93
N PRO A 975 130.34 71.50 -111.50
CA PRO A 975 131.56 71.93 -112.19
C PRO A 975 132.67 72.40 -111.24
N ASN A 976 132.34 72.79 -110.01
CA ASN A 976 133.26 73.39 -109.05
C ASN A 976 133.58 72.44 -107.88
N ALA A 977 134.81 72.50 -107.36
CA ALA A 977 135.25 71.64 -106.26
C ALA A 977 134.54 71.93 -104.92
N SER A 978 134.14 73.18 -104.68
CA SER A 978 133.30 73.61 -103.56
C SER A 978 131.97 72.87 -103.54
N ASP A 979 131.30 72.86 -104.68
CA ASP A 979 129.92 72.41 -104.83
C ASP A 979 129.87 70.89 -104.70
N LYS A 980 130.90 70.19 -105.20
CA LYS A 980 131.13 68.77 -104.95
C LYS A 980 131.28 68.46 -103.45
N GLN A 981 132.04 69.23 -102.69
CA GLN A 981 132.14 69.05 -101.23
C GLN A 981 130.81 69.34 -100.51
N GLN A 982 130.06 70.34 -100.95
CA GLN A 982 128.78 70.70 -100.36
C GLN A 982 127.70 69.64 -100.63
N ILE A 983 127.68 69.04 -101.83
CA ILE A 983 126.79 67.91 -102.15
C ILE A 983 127.24 66.64 -101.41
N MET A 984 128.53 66.37 -101.22
CA MET A 984 128.96 65.23 -100.39
C MET A 984 128.58 65.39 -98.91
N LYS A 985 128.51 66.62 -98.38
CA LYS A 985 127.92 66.85 -97.05
C LYS A 985 126.43 66.49 -97.02
N LEU A 986 125.65 66.84 -98.06
CA LEU A 986 124.26 66.40 -98.16
C LEU A 986 124.13 64.88 -98.28
N ILE A 987 124.96 64.22 -99.10
CA ILE A 987 124.99 62.75 -99.24
C ILE A 987 125.30 62.09 -97.89
N SER A 988 126.31 62.59 -97.17
CA SER A 988 126.68 62.12 -95.84
C SER A 988 125.53 62.22 -94.84
N THR A 989 124.82 63.35 -94.79
CA THR A 989 123.66 63.53 -93.88
C THR A 989 122.48 62.65 -94.28
N VAL A 990 122.17 62.53 -95.57
CA VAL A 990 121.00 61.78 -96.08
C VAL A 990 121.20 60.25 -95.97
N LEU A 991 122.43 59.75 -96.08
CA LEU A 991 122.78 58.34 -95.90
C LEU A 991 123.28 58.01 -94.48
N THR A 992 123.16 58.95 -93.53
CA THR A 992 123.59 58.80 -92.12
C THR A 992 125.01 58.22 -91.94
N MET A 993 125.94 58.59 -92.83
CA MET A 993 127.29 58.03 -92.88
C MET A 993 128.10 58.30 -91.60
N ASP A 994 128.93 57.34 -91.17
CA ASP A 994 129.61 57.44 -89.88
C ASP A 994 130.76 58.47 -89.88
N GLN A 995 131.24 58.84 -88.69
CA GLN A 995 132.26 59.87 -88.54
C GLN A 995 133.63 59.47 -89.15
N GLY A 996 133.93 58.18 -89.25
CA GLY A 996 135.12 57.64 -89.92
C GLY A 996 134.98 57.59 -91.44
N GLU A 997 133.78 57.32 -91.96
CA GLU A 997 133.45 57.42 -93.38
C GLU A 997 133.51 58.86 -93.87
N CYS A 998 132.96 59.81 -93.10
CA CYS A 998 133.07 61.25 -93.36
C CYS A 998 134.53 61.74 -93.47
N ILE A 999 135.45 61.12 -92.73
CA ILE A 999 136.89 61.40 -92.81
C ILE A 999 137.51 60.82 -94.09
N LYS A 1000 137.14 59.59 -94.50
CA LYS A 1000 137.59 58.99 -95.78
C LYS A 1000 137.13 59.82 -97.00
N VAL A 1001 135.98 60.47 -96.91
CA VAL A 1001 135.43 61.38 -97.94
C VAL A 1001 136.08 62.80 -97.89
N GLY A 1002 136.97 63.07 -96.94
CA GLY A 1002 137.81 64.27 -96.91
C GLY A 1002 137.10 65.55 -96.43
N LEU A 1003 135.96 65.44 -95.75
CA LEU A 1003 135.09 66.58 -95.43
C LEU A 1003 135.42 67.33 -94.13
N ASN A 1004 136.47 66.95 -93.39
CA ASN A 1004 136.69 67.41 -92.02
C ASN A 1004 138.13 67.92 -91.77
N ARG A 1005 138.29 69.23 -91.47
CA ARG A 1005 139.57 69.84 -91.07
C ARG A 1005 139.39 71.09 -90.17
N ASN A 1006 139.28 70.84 -88.87
CA ASN A 1006 139.45 71.76 -87.72
C ASN A 1006 138.46 72.93 -87.52
N GLN A 1007 138.34 73.29 -86.22
CA GLN A 1007 137.58 74.41 -85.62
C GLN A 1007 136.03 74.29 -85.64
N GLY A 1008 135.28 74.71 -84.60
CA GLY A 1008 135.71 75.08 -83.24
C GLY A 1008 134.78 76.06 -82.48
N GLY A 1009 133.80 75.54 -81.73
CA GLY A 1009 133.07 76.28 -80.68
C GLY A 1009 131.72 76.90 -81.04
N GLY A 1010 130.89 77.17 -80.01
CA GLY A 1010 129.54 77.76 -80.09
C GLY A 1010 128.39 76.72 -80.05
N SER A 1011 127.30 76.76 -79.25
CA SER A 1011 126.76 77.59 -78.15
C SER A 1011 125.37 78.22 -78.40
N GLY A 1012 124.30 77.45 -78.09
CA GLY A 1012 123.08 77.97 -77.43
C GLY A 1012 121.91 78.55 -78.25
N TRP A 1013 120.78 78.72 -77.54
CA TRP A 1013 119.56 79.54 -77.84
C TRP A 1013 118.62 78.98 -78.94
N LEU A 1014 117.27 78.96 -78.86
CA LEU A 1014 116.21 79.15 -77.83
C LEU A 1014 115.15 78.03 -78.07
N ASN A 1015 114.24 77.56 -77.20
CA ASN A 1015 113.44 78.06 -76.06
C ASN A 1015 112.13 78.82 -76.38
N SER A 1016 111.00 78.08 -76.30
CA SER A 1016 109.60 78.49 -75.95
C SER A 1016 108.83 79.53 -76.80
N ILE A 1017 107.50 79.33 -76.98
CA ILE A 1017 106.42 80.19 -76.41
C ILE A 1017 104.99 79.72 -76.78
N LEU A 1018 104.05 79.76 -75.80
CA LEU A 1018 102.55 79.81 -75.80
C LEU A 1018 101.71 79.25 -76.98
N GLY A 1019 100.49 78.72 -76.80
CA GLY A 1019 99.54 78.63 -75.66
C GLY A 1019 98.13 78.30 -76.23
N HIS A 1020 97.02 78.16 -75.50
CA HIS A 1020 96.69 78.16 -74.05
C HIS A 1020 95.43 77.24 -73.88
N SER A 1021 94.37 77.33 -73.04
CA SER A 1021 93.88 78.22 -71.97
C SER A 1021 92.76 77.54 -71.16
N SER A 1022 92.72 77.73 -69.83
CA SER A 1022 91.57 77.59 -68.88
C SER A 1022 90.83 76.24 -68.75
N GLY A 1023 90.26 75.86 -67.59
CA GLY A 1023 90.22 76.50 -66.25
C GLY A 1023 89.42 75.65 -65.23
N PRO A 1024 89.48 75.92 -63.90
CA PRO A 1024 89.28 74.87 -62.89
C PRO A 1024 88.17 75.09 -61.83
N ASP A 1025 87.93 74.04 -61.02
CA ASP A 1025 87.48 73.97 -59.61
C ASP A 1025 86.18 74.65 -59.10
N GLY A 1026 85.46 73.93 -58.20
CA GLY A 1026 84.88 74.56 -57.00
C GLY A 1026 83.42 74.28 -56.58
N SER A 1027 83.24 73.49 -55.50
CA SER A 1027 82.38 73.79 -54.33
C SER A 1027 80.82 73.90 -54.40
N SER A 1028 80.16 72.91 -53.78
CA SER A 1028 79.07 73.02 -52.75
C SER A 1028 77.60 73.39 -53.10
N GLY A 1029 76.66 72.75 -52.38
CA GLY A 1029 75.19 73.03 -52.36
C GLY A 1029 74.36 72.01 -53.17
N ALA A 1030 73.45 71.18 -52.64
CA ALA A 1030 72.24 71.41 -51.81
C ALA A 1030 71.15 72.23 -52.56
N CYS A 1031 69.88 71.82 -52.69
CA CYS A 1031 69.07 70.90 -51.86
C CYS A 1031 67.82 70.34 -52.58
N ILE A 1032 67.26 69.20 -52.10
CA ILE A 1032 65.82 68.78 -52.11
C ILE A 1032 65.19 68.50 -53.50
N VAL A 1033 64.52 67.35 -53.75
CA VAL A 1033 63.12 67.01 -53.39
C VAL A 1033 62.95 65.54 -52.96
N HIS A 1034 61.97 65.27 -52.07
CA HIS A 1034 61.55 63.94 -51.61
C HIS A 1034 60.66 63.18 -52.60
N THR A 1035 60.73 61.84 -52.55
CA THR A 1035 59.54 60.99 -52.26
C THR A 1035 59.95 59.82 -51.36
N SER A 1036 59.01 59.32 -50.56
CA SER A 1036 59.31 58.52 -49.36
C SER A 1036 59.38 57.01 -49.60
N GLN A 1037 60.26 56.34 -48.84
CA GLN A 1037 60.25 54.89 -48.64
C GLN A 1037 60.44 54.61 -47.14
N MET A 1038 59.43 54.02 -46.49
CA MET A 1038 59.47 53.71 -45.04
C MET A 1038 60.06 52.31 -44.81
N GLY A 1039 61.22 52.26 -44.18
CA GLY A 1039 61.77 51.04 -43.59
C GLY A 1039 61.38 50.91 -42.12
N VAL A 1040 61.08 49.70 -41.66
CA VAL A 1040 60.77 49.40 -40.26
C VAL A 1040 62.07 49.22 -39.47
N CYS A 1041 62.21 49.88 -38.32
CA CYS A 1041 63.33 49.64 -37.41
C CYS A 1041 63.12 48.37 -36.59
N SER A 1042 64.16 47.55 -36.48
CA SER A 1042 64.33 46.63 -35.35
C SER A 1042 64.86 47.42 -34.15
N ILE A 1043 64.36 47.11 -32.96
CA ILE A 1043 64.94 47.48 -31.66
C ILE A 1043 64.94 46.22 -30.79
N ASP A 1044 65.97 46.10 -29.95
CA ASP A 1044 66.32 44.86 -29.26
C ASP A 1044 65.41 44.45 -28.09
N LEU A 1045 65.44 43.13 -27.90
CA LEU A 1045 65.19 42.36 -26.69
C LEU A 1045 65.59 43.05 -25.36
N ILE A 1046 64.74 42.99 -24.32
CA ILE A 1046 65.13 42.70 -22.91
C ILE A 1046 63.90 42.49 -22.01
N MET A 1047 64.02 41.49 -21.11
CA MET A 1047 63.17 41.09 -19.97
C MET A 1047 61.98 41.98 -19.56
N PHE A 1048 60.77 41.38 -19.49
CA PHE A 1048 60.39 40.59 -18.31
C PHE A 1048 59.46 39.42 -18.69
#